data_AF-A0A2V5L797-F1
#
_entry.id   AF-A0A2V5L797-F1
#
_cell.length_a   1.000
_cell.length_b   1.000
_cell.length_c   1.000
_cell.angle_alpha   90.00
_cell.angle_beta   90.00
_cell.angle_gamma   90.00
#
_symmetry.space_group_name_H-M   'P 1'
#
loop_
_entity.id
_entity.type
_entity.pdbx_description
1 polymer ?
#
loop_
_entity_poly.entity_id
_entity_poly.type
_entity_poly.pdbx_seq_one_letter_code
_entity_poly.pdbx_strand_id
1 'polypeptide(L)'
;MNNPAAGTAGVGVCTGACGGGGGCGGCGGACGAGAAASTPAATSNPPGLSALACRVGTRTAFLAAMTARLSSADHAPLAALRTRDGSDASMALLDAWATAGDVLTFYQERLCNEGYLRTAIEQRSLHELAALVGWRPRPGVAATAYLAYTVDPNTAEVLIPAGSRANSIPAPGETMQAFESSDELPARAAWNQLRPRMARDQTAASVIADGLYLAGTSTNLAPNDALVLDLGTGTVQAVRVKAVTEDPAAQLTRVELADWQGGNFGASVQRQAIAAAREAMAPAAGTATAHRVGIILDGVEELEGAVPAELARQAGAKAVPALRRELAAARERGYARLIPALAAAHAILSSIAAPVQAGPRAAAGRTSREWVAGQTAARPAFRAAGREENPVDILVDGLLRPASVPPANAQKLEHSYKATFSGAGEVYPQLLSGLYTNLAPTLFPALAAERISSSTTLSVSVLRQHCPLFGHNAPVPGSFKGGIYVPPTSDWPLALDEHANVAYLDGAQDLLQNGQYVVLEHGSDTDPGDFKPELTLIKTVRTGSRRAYGLAAPATTMVLSDPWWQPQGRDFPDGPDTMGTLRASTAHVRQEPLELAREPVTADVAGRELELDGLYDGLTAGRWVVVTGVRTDLAAAGVQGAELLMLAAVVHTGQSGDGGILAGEDRHTFLTFAQPLAYTYQRDTVSVFGNVAHATHGETRQEVLGAGNAALALQQFTLKQAPLTYLAAPTPAGAASTLVVRVNGVQWPEVPSLGYLAGPQRGFFTSDTPTGTTTITFGNPPHGQRLPTGTDNVRAGYRSGIGAPGNVRAGQISQLATRPLGVTAVTNPLRTSGGAGAESAELTRSNAPRSVTALDRLVSVGDYADFAATFAGIGKASSALLYAGGSALLQLTIAGVDDVPIDAGSDLFRNLRRALVIYGDPQLRVNLVAREALALVLSANVKVSADYDWTLVEPAVRAALLGACGFDAMALGADVPTSAVIAVMAAVPGVDYVDLDIFRTLEAAELTAGVADLAGGPPSNLAPQTGNGMSGLPPRRIAVAPDRVEGGVPLPAQLAWFQAAVPDSLILNEVRP
;
A
#
# COMPACT_ATOMS: atom_id res chain seq x y z
N MET A 1 -22.65 13.37 39.09
CA MET A 1 -23.16 14.28 40.15
C MET A 1 -22.22 14.20 41.34
N ASN A 2 -21.74 15.38 41.75
CA ASN A 2 -20.99 15.77 42.96
C ASN A 2 -19.61 16.37 42.66
N ASN A 3 -19.54 17.65 42.99
CA ASN A 3 -18.56 18.68 42.68
C ASN A 3 -17.50 18.71 43.80
N PRO A 4 -16.18 18.65 43.54
CA PRO A 4 -15.18 18.93 44.56
C PRO A 4 -14.71 20.38 44.44
N ALA A 5 -15.11 21.20 45.42
CA ALA A 5 -14.53 22.52 45.62
C ALA A 5 -13.10 22.38 46.19
N ALA A 6 -12.19 23.15 45.60
CA ALA A 6 -10.78 23.21 45.95
C ALA A 6 -10.54 23.87 47.32
N GLY A 7 -9.53 23.35 48.03
CA GLY A 7 -8.92 23.96 49.21
C GLY A 7 -7.44 23.59 49.27
N THR A 8 -6.61 24.36 48.56
CA THR A 8 -5.14 24.26 48.57
C THR A 8 -4.58 24.86 49.86
N ALA A 9 -3.98 24.03 50.72
CA ALA A 9 -3.14 24.49 51.83
C ALA A 9 -1.69 24.61 51.32
N GLY A 10 -1.27 25.83 51.01
CA GLY A 10 0.12 26.17 50.74
C GLY A 10 0.94 26.20 52.02
N VAL A 11 2.16 25.67 51.94
CA VAL A 11 3.20 25.79 52.97
C VAL A 11 3.65 27.26 53.00
N GLY A 12 3.13 28.02 53.96
CA GLY A 12 3.56 29.39 54.24
C GLY A 12 4.69 29.40 55.26
N VAL A 13 5.89 29.80 54.81
CA VAL A 13 6.99 30.21 55.69
C VAL A 13 6.57 31.51 56.38
N CYS A 14 6.32 31.45 57.68
CA CYS A 14 6.05 32.64 58.50
C CYS A 14 7.36 33.35 58.87
N THR A 15 7.76 34.34 58.09
CA THR A 15 8.64 35.42 58.55
C THR A 15 7.78 36.63 58.94
N GLY A 16 7.40 36.71 60.21
CA GLY A 16 6.60 37.81 60.76
C GLY A 16 7.27 38.43 61.99
N ALA A 17 7.86 39.62 61.81
CA ALA A 17 8.39 40.45 62.87
C ALA A 17 7.26 40.89 63.83
N CYS A 18 7.47 40.71 65.14
CA CYS A 18 6.56 41.17 66.18
C CYS A 18 6.80 42.65 66.50
N GLY A 19 5.81 43.50 66.21
CA GLY A 19 5.69 44.84 66.75
C GLY A 19 4.51 44.93 67.71
N GLY A 20 4.80 45.23 68.98
CA GLY A 20 3.99 46.07 69.88
C GLY A 20 2.60 45.62 70.32
N GLY A 21 2.51 45.22 71.60
CA GLY A 21 1.53 45.78 72.54
C GLY A 21 0.17 45.07 72.68
N GLY A 22 0.00 44.30 73.76
CA GLY A 22 -1.32 43.85 74.22
C GLY A 22 -1.21 42.63 75.13
N GLY A 23 -1.22 42.84 76.44
CA GLY A 23 -1.00 41.80 77.44
C GLY A 23 -2.16 40.80 77.55
N CYS A 24 -1.79 39.53 77.77
CA CYS A 24 -2.58 38.56 78.52
C CYS A 24 -1.59 37.69 79.30
N GLY A 25 -1.73 37.70 80.62
CA GLY A 25 -0.89 36.96 81.56
C GLY A 25 -1.14 35.46 81.51
N GLY A 26 -0.10 34.70 81.87
CA GLY A 26 -0.19 33.26 82.08
C GLY A 26 0.93 32.43 81.45
N CYS A 27 2.19 32.83 81.60
CA CYS A 27 3.33 31.97 81.28
C CYS A 27 4.17 31.74 82.55
N GLY A 28 3.80 30.71 83.29
CA GLY A 28 4.63 30.10 84.33
C GLY A 28 4.94 28.66 83.95
N GLY A 29 6.19 28.40 83.53
CA GLY A 29 6.79 27.07 83.59
C GLY A 29 6.62 26.15 82.37
N ALA A 30 7.45 26.35 81.35
CA ALA A 30 7.90 25.26 80.46
C ALA A 30 9.19 25.66 79.72
N CYS A 31 10.24 26.00 80.46
CA CYS A 31 11.60 26.08 79.92
C CYS A 31 12.42 25.01 80.65
N GLY A 32 12.66 23.87 80.00
CA GLY A 32 13.51 22.80 80.55
C GLY A 32 13.00 21.38 80.30
N ALA A 33 12.72 21.00 79.05
CA ALA A 33 12.73 19.60 78.63
C ALA A 33 13.13 19.58 77.15
N GLY A 34 14.36 19.16 76.85
CA GLY A 34 14.75 18.85 75.48
C GLY A 34 13.78 17.79 74.96
N ALA A 35 13.05 18.10 73.88
CA ALA A 35 12.16 17.16 73.23
C ALA A 35 13.01 16.00 72.68
N ALA A 36 13.18 14.95 73.49
CA ALA A 36 13.72 13.69 73.00
C ALA A 36 12.75 13.20 71.92
N ALA A 37 13.25 12.96 70.71
CA ALA A 37 12.48 12.35 69.64
C ALA A 37 11.84 11.07 70.18
N SER A 38 10.52 11.06 70.34
CA SER A 38 9.79 9.94 70.94
C SER A 38 9.75 8.80 69.91
N THR A 39 10.66 7.84 70.03
CA THR A 39 10.57 6.57 69.32
C THR A 39 9.72 5.59 70.11
N PRO A 40 8.77 4.86 69.49
CA PRO A 40 8.49 4.84 68.06
C PRO A 40 7.73 6.08 67.57
N ALA A 41 8.15 6.61 66.42
CA ALA A 41 7.43 7.66 65.71
C ALA A 41 6.08 7.13 65.18
N ALA A 42 5.05 7.97 65.18
CA ALA A 42 3.74 7.60 64.64
C ALA A 42 3.82 7.44 63.11
N THR A 43 3.36 6.30 62.59
CA THR A 43 3.29 6.04 61.16
C THR A 43 1.94 6.51 60.62
N SER A 44 1.94 7.63 59.89
CA SER A 44 0.75 8.16 59.20
C SER A 44 1.10 8.38 57.74
N ASN A 45 0.42 7.66 56.84
CA ASN A 45 0.61 7.75 55.39
C ASN A 45 -0.71 8.15 54.73
N PRO A 46 -0.82 9.34 54.11
CA PRO A 46 -2.00 9.69 53.32
C PRO A 46 -2.16 8.77 52.10
N PRO A 47 -3.41 8.60 51.59
CA PRO A 47 -3.65 7.80 50.40
C PRO A 47 -3.01 8.45 49.16
N GLY A 48 -2.58 7.62 48.21
CA GLY A 48 -2.08 8.08 46.90
C GLY A 48 -0.59 8.45 46.86
N LEU A 49 0.18 8.23 47.92
CA LEU A 49 1.63 8.42 47.88
C LEU A 49 2.32 7.42 46.93
N SER A 50 3.48 7.82 46.38
CA SER A 50 4.34 6.95 45.57
C SER A 50 5.32 6.12 46.41
N ALA A 51 5.49 6.47 47.69
CA ALA A 51 6.23 5.70 48.68
C ALA A 51 5.59 5.87 50.06
N LEU A 52 5.69 4.85 50.90
CA LEU A 52 5.23 4.83 52.28
C LEU A 52 6.39 5.10 53.24
N ALA A 53 6.18 6.01 54.17
CA ALA A 53 7.05 6.24 55.32
C ALA A 53 6.58 5.35 56.48
N CYS A 54 7.26 4.22 56.67
CA CYS A 54 6.94 3.26 57.74
C CYS A 54 8.03 3.20 58.82
N ARG A 55 9.11 3.98 58.67
CA ARG A 55 10.20 4.00 59.63
C ARG A 55 9.80 4.64 60.96
N VAL A 56 9.88 3.88 62.04
CA VAL A 56 9.52 4.36 63.40
C VAL A 56 10.69 5.04 64.14
N GLY A 57 11.89 5.11 63.56
CA GLY A 57 13.04 5.82 64.11
C GLY A 57 14.32 5.60 63.32
N THR A 58 15.31 6.47 63.52
CA THR A 58 16.68 6.32 63.00
C THR A 58 17.64 5.91 64.12
N ARG A 59 18.85 5.46 63.79
CA ARG A 59 19.92 5.20 64.80
C ARG A 59 20.05 6.35 65.79
N THR A 60 20.11 7.59 65.29
CA THR A 60 20.26 8.78 66.13
C THR A 60 19.06 8.98 67.06
N ALA A 61 17.84 8.79 66.56
CA ALA A 61 16.62 8.90 67.36
C ALA A 61 16.49 7.79 68.42
N PHE A 62 16.81 6.54 68.05
CA PHE A 62 16.79 5.40 68.98
C PHE A 62 17.84 5.55 70.08
N LEU A 63 19.07 5.94 69.74
CA LEU A 63 20.13 6.15 70.72
C LEU A 63 19.78 7.30 71.67
N ALA A 64 19.25 8.41 71.14
CA ALA A 64 18.80 9.53 71.96
C ALA A 64 17.66 9.12 72.92
N ALA A 65 16.66 8.37 72.43
CA ALA A 65 15.55 7.89 73.24
C ALA A 65 15.99 6.89 74.33
N MET A 66 16.85 5.92 73.99
CA MET A 66 17.38 4.97 74.97
C MET A 66 18.26 5.66 76.02
N THR A 67 19.10 6.61 75.61
CA THR A 67 19.95 7.38 76.52
C THR A 67 19.11 8.25 77.46
N ALA A 68 18.02 8.85 76.97
CA ALA A 68 17.07 9.61 77.80
C ALA A 68 16.35 8.70 78.81
N ARG A 69 15.99 7.47 78.42
CA ARG A 69 15.30 6.50 79.29
C ARG A 69 16.17 5.92 80.41
N LEU A 70 17.51 5.95 80.29
CA LEU A 70 18.41 5.57 81.39
C LEU A 70 18.17 6.38 82.67
N SER A 71 17.69 7.62 82.53
CA SER A 71 17.40 8.52 83.65
C SER A 71 15.91 8.60 83.99
N SER A 72 15.08 7.74 83.39
CA SER A 72 13.63 7.71 83.64
C SER A 72 13.25 6.98 84.93
N ALA A 73 12.13 7.38 85.54
CA ALA A 73 11.59 6.75 86.75
C ALA A 73 11.20 5.27 86.52
N ASP A 74 10.86 4.90 85.28
CA ASP A 74 10.47 3.54 84.89
C ASP A 74 11.62 2.53 84.99
N HIS A 75 12.87 3.00 85.04
CA HIS A 75 14.07 2.17 85.08
C HIS A 75 14.99 2.59 86.24
N ALA A 76 14.43 2.73 87.44
CA ALA A 76 15.14 3.16 88.65
C ALA A 76 16.50 2.44 88.92
N PRO A 77 16.67 1.12 88.68
CA PRO A 77 17.98 0.47 88.84
C PRO A 77 19.07 0.98 87.89
N LEU A 78 18.69 1.53 86.73
CA LEU A 78 19.61 2.05 85.71
C LEU A 78 19.99 3.52 85.93
N ALA A 79 19.33 4.22 86.86
CA ALA A 79 19.62 5.62 87.18
C ALA A 79 21.05 5.85 87.71
N ALA A 80 21.72 4.79 88.18
CA ALA A 80 23.12 4.81 88.59
C ALA A 80 24.10 4.92 87.38
N LEU A 81 23.67 4.60 86.16
CA LEU A 81 24.49 4.63 84.95
C LEU A 81 24.60 6.06 84.38
N ARG A 82 25.58 6.82 84.87
CA ARG A 82 25.77 8.26 84.54
C ARG A 82 26.70 8.54 83.35
N THR A 83 27.47 7.55 82.88
CA THR A 83 28.40 7.74 81.75
C THR A 83 27.66 8.08 80.46
N ARG A 84 28.23 8.99 79.66
CA ARG A 84 27.74 9.37 78.32
C ARG A 84 28.88 9.37 77.30
N ASP A 85 30.00 8.75 77.65
CA ASP A 85 31.14 8.59 76.77
C ASP A 85 30.84 7.47 75.75
N GLY A 86 31.04 7.75 74.47
CA GLY A 86 30.84 6.78 73.39
C GLY A 86 31.81 5.60 73.44
N SER A 87 32.90 5.71 74.21
CA SER A 87 33.88 4.64 74.41
C SER A 87 33.50 3.66 75.54
N ASP A 88 32.46 3.96 76.34
CA ASP A 88 31.96 3.06 77.39
C ASP A 88 31.18 1.87 76.80
N ALA A 89 31.42 0.66 77.33
CA ALA A 89 30.77 -0.56 76.84
C ALA A 89 29.23 -0.52 76.93
N SER A 90 28.67 0.18 77.92
CA SER A 90 27.22 0.31 78.11
C SER A 90 26.60 1.23 77.05
N MET A 91 27.29 2.33 76.70
CA MET A 91 26.86 3.24 75.64
C MET A 91 27.05 2.61 74.26
N ALA A 92 28.15 1.86 74.06
CA ALA A 92 28.36 1.06 72.85
C ALA A 92 27.28 -0.01 72.66
N LEU A 93 26.79 -0.64 73.73
CA LEU A 93 25.67 -1.58 73.66
C LEU A 93 24.36 -0.90 73.25
N LEU A 94 24.07 0.30 73.77
CA LEU A 94 22.90 1.08 73.34
C LEU A 94 23.02 1.52 71.88
N ASP A 95 24.21 1.92 71.44
CA ASP A 95 24.45 2.28 70.05
C ASP A 95 24.34 1.07 69.09
N ALA A 96 24.78 -0.11 69.53
CA ALA A 96 24.58 -1.36 68.80
C ALA A 96 23.08 -1.68 68.63
N TRP A 97 22.29 -1.55 69.70
CA TRP A 97 20.83 -1.73 69.62
C TRP A 97 20.13 -0.64 68.81
N ALA A 98 20.61 0.59 68.87
CA ALA A 98 20.08 1.70 68.05
C ALA A 98 20.35 1.44 66.56
N THR A 99 21.52 0.92 66.24
CA THR A 99 21.90 0.50 64.88
C THR A 99 21.05 -0.68 64.43
N ALA A 100 20.83 -1.69 65.29
CA ALA A 100 19.93 -2.80 64.97
C ALA A 100 18.50 -2.32 64.69
N GLY A 101 17.97 -1.39 65.49
CA GLY A 101 16.66 -0.76 65.25
C GLY A 101 16.60 0.02 63.94
N ASP A 102 17.65 0.76 63.61
CA ASP A 102 17.76 1.51 62.35
C ASP A 102 17.69 0.58 61.13
N VAL A 103 18.41 -0.53 61.18
CA VAL A 103 18.45 -1.56 60.13
C VAL A 103 17.11 -2.28 60.01
N LEU A 104 16.51 -2.70 61.13
CA LEU A 104 15.21 -3.40 61.11
C LEU A 104 14.11 -2.51 60.54
N THR A 105 14.04 -1.25 60.97
CA THR A 105 13.02 -0.31 60.49
C THR A 105 13.26 0.12 59.04
N PHE A 106 14.51 0.18 58.58
CA PHE A 106 14.85 0.35 57.17
C PHE A 106 14.27 -0.77 56.31
N TYR A 107 14.53 -2.03 56.68
CA TYR A 107 14.01 -3.17 55.92
C TYR A 107 12.48 -3.29 56.00
N GLN A 108 11.87 -2.99 57.17
CA GLN A 108 10.42 -2.94 57.30
C GLN A 108 9.80 -1.92 56.34
N GLU A 109 10.38 -0.73 56.22
CA GLU A 109 9.90 0.27 55.29
C GLU A 109 9.98 -0.21 53.83
N ARG A 110 11.09 -0.84 53.44
CA ARG A 110 11.22 -1.43 52.10
C ARG A 110 10.17 -2.50 51.85
N LEU A 111 9.97 -3.41 52.81
CA LEU A 111 8.93 -4.44 52.73
C LEU A 111 7.51 -3.85 52.65
N CYS A 112 7.21 -2.78 53.39
CA CYS A 112 5.93 -2.09 53.30
C CYS A 112 5.69 -1.48 51.92
N ASN A 113 6.73 -0.89 51.32
CA ASN A 113 6.63 -0.35 49.96
C ASN A 113 6.41 -1.45 48.92
N GLU A 114 7.00 -2.63 49.10
CA GLU A 114 6.76 -3.78 48.21
C GLU A 114 5.36 -4.41 48.36
N GLY A 115 4.58 -4.03 49.38
CA GLY A 115 3.27 -4.60 49.66
C GLY A 115 2.10 -4.05 48.82
N TYR A 116 2.31 -2.98 48.05
CA TYR A 116 1.26 -2.37 47.23
C TYR A 116 1.70 -2.15 45.79
N LEU A 117 0.79 -2.35 44.84
CA LEU A 117 1.07 -2.25 43.40
C LEU A 117 1.67 -0.89 43.00
N ARG A 118 1.20 0.19 43.65
CA ARG A 118 1.67 1.56 43.38
C ARG A 118 3.09 1.83 43.87
N THR A 119 3.50 1.22 44.98
CA THR A 119 4.76 1.53 45.69
C THR A 119 5.84 0.47 45.50
N ALA A 120 5.48 -0.73 45.02
CA ALA A 120 6.42 -1.81 44.76
C ALA A 120 7.37 -1.44 43.62
N ILE A 121 8.66 -1.68 43.85
CA ILE A 121 9.75 -1.40 42.93
C ILE A 121 10.27 -2.71 42.32
N GLU A 122 10.32 -3.78 43.13
CA GLU A 122 10.74 -5.09 42.66
C GLU A 122 9.69 -5.69 41.71
N GLN A 123 10.13 -6.06 40.51
CA GLN A 123 9.27 -6.63 39.49
C GLN A 123 8.58 -7.92 39.96
N ARG A 124 9.27 -8.71 40.80
CA ARG A 124 8.67 -9.90 41.42
C ARG A 124 7.46 -9.55 42.28
N SER A 125 7.57 -8.54 43.16
CA SER A 125 6.45 -8.13 44.02
C SER A 125 5.27 -7.67 43.18
N LEU A 126 5.52 -6.89 42.13
CA LEU A 126 4.48 -6.44 41.19
C LEU A 126 3.76 -7.61 40.51
N HIS A 127 4.50 -8.60 40.02
CA HIS A 127 3.91 -9.78 39.39
C HIS A 127 3.05 -10.60 40.36
N GLU A 128 3.53 -10.81 41.60
CA GLU A 128 2.78 -11.55 42.62
C GLU A 128 1.51 -10.79 43.06
N LEU A 129 1.61 -9.47 43.26
CA LEU A 129 0.46 -8.62 43.60
C LEU A 129 -0.57 -8.58 42.46
N ALA A 130 -0.11 -8.49 41.20
CA ALA A 130 -0.97 -8.59 40.04
C ALA A 130 -1.65 -9.97 39.93
N ALA A 131 -0.92 -11.04 40.25
CA ALA A 131 -1.46 -12.40 40.22
C ALA A 131 -2.61 -12.60 41.23
N LEU A 132 -2.66 -11.84 42.33
CA LEU A 132 -3.77 -11.89 43.29
C LEU A 132 -5.11 -11.49 42.66
N VAL A 133 -5.12 -10.58 41.68
CA VAL A 133 -6.32 -10.20 40.92
C VAL A 133 -6.49 -11.03 39.63
N GLY A 134 -5.68 -12.08 39.46
CA GLY A 134 -5.67 -12.91 38.26
C GLY A 134 -4.97 -12.27 37.05
N TRP A 135 -4.34 -11.11 37.22
CA TRP A 135 -3.59 -10.46 36.14
C TRP A 135 -2.23 -11.12 35.95
N ARG A 136 -1.83 -11.23 34.69
CA ARG A 136 -0.47 -11.61 34.31
C ARG A 136 0.07 -10.60 33.33
N PRO A 137 1.31 -10.14 33.53
CA PRO A 137 2.01 -9.34 32.55
C PRO A 137 1.88 -9.97 31.17
N ARG A 138 1.45 -9.19 30.18
CA ARG A 138 1.31 -9.69 28.82
C ARG A 138 2.69 -10.05 28.28
N PRO A 139 2.85 -11.25 27.70
CA PRO A 139 4.11 -11.59 27.06
C PRO A 139 4.32 -10.69 25.85
N GLY A 140 5.55 -10.68 25.32
CA GLY A 140 5.78 -10.07 24.01
C GLY A 140 4.94 -10.76 22.94
N VAL A 141 4.89 -10.19 21.74
CA VAL A 141 4.25 -10.81 20.57
C VAL A 141 5.21 -10.81 19.38
N ALA A 142 5.13 -11.85 18.56
CA ALA A 142 5.93 -12.00 17.36
C ALA A 142 5.47 -11.04 16.25
N ALA A 143 6.42 -10.52 15.47
CA ALA A 143 6.12 -9.76 14.27
C ALA A 143 5.57 -10.66 13.16
N THR A 144 4.67 -10.10 12.35
CA THR A 144 4.14 -10.70 11.12
C THR A 144 5.01 -10.31 9.93
N ALA A 145 5.25 -11.27 9.03
CA ALA A 145 6.00 -11.07 7.79
C ALA A 145 5.32 -11.78 6.60
N TYR A 146 5.58 -11.30 5.39
CA TYR A 146 5.23 -11.98 4.15
C TYR A 146 6.50 -12.17 3.33
N LEU A 147 6.88 -13.43 3.14
CA LEU A 147 8.13 -13.82 2.47
C LEU A 147 7.84 -14.20 1.02
N ALA A 148 8.55 -13.57 0.08
CA ALA A 148 8.58 -13.95 -1.32
C ALA A 148 9.77 -14.89 -1.56
N TYR A 149 9.49 -16.11 -2.00
CA TYR A 149 10.50 -17.12 -2.31
C TYR A 149 10.85 -17.14 -3.79
N THR A 150 12.14 -17.29 -4.11
CA THR A 150 12.64 -17.48 -5.47
C THR A 150 12.96 -18.96 -5.69
N VAL A 151 12.33 -19.56 -6.69
CA VAL A 151 12.54 -20.95 -7.13
C VAL A 151 13.48 -21.00 -8.34
N ASP A 152 14.32 -22.02 -8.43
CA ASP A 152 15.22 -22.24 -9.57
C ASP A 152 14.42 -22.43 -10.88
N PRO A 153 14.74 -21.70 -11.97
CA PRO A 153 14.08 -21.82 -13.27
C PRO A 153 14.02 -23.25 -13.86
N ASN A 154 14.96 -24.12 -13.50
CA ASN A 154 15.02 -25.49 -14.01
C ASN A 154 14.20 -26.49 -13.18
N THR A 155 13.64 -26.04 -12.05
CA THR A 155 12.81 -26.87 -11.20
C THR A 155 11.34 -26.63 -11.52
N ALA A 156 10.55 -27.70 -11.53
CA ALA A 156 9.10 -27.62 -11.67
C ALA A 156 8.45 -27.01 -10.40
N GLU A 157 7.27 -27.49 -10.03
CA GLU A 157 6.63 -27.07 -8.78
C GLU A 157 7.37 -27.63 -7.55
N VAL A 158 7.60 -26.76 -6.56
CA VAL A 158 8.24 -27.06 -5.29
C VAL A 158 7.26 -26.78 -4.16
N LEU A 159 7.12 -27.74 -3.24
CA LEU A 159 6.39 -27.51 -2.00
C LEU A 159 7.35 -26.97 -0.93
N ILE A 160 7.13 -25.73 -0.50
CA ILE A 160 7.82 -25.13 0.63
C ILE A 160 7.05 -25.52 1.89
N PRO A 161 7.61 -26.35 2.79
CA PRO A 161 6.90 -26.79 3.97
C PRO A 161 6.72 -25.65 4.98
N ALA A 162 5.64 -25.70 5.75
CA ALA A 162 5.49 -24.89 6.95
C ALA A 162 6.69 -25.13 7.89
N GLY A 163 7.16 -24.08 8.54
CA GLY A 163 8.40 -24.09 9.34
C GLY A 163 9.68 -23.87 8.53
N SER A 164 9.59 -23.57 7.22
CA SER A 164 10.76 -23.13 6.44
C SER A 164 11.31 -21.81 6.98
N ARG A 165 12.62 -21.76 7.24
CA ARG A 165 13.27 -20.66 7.96
C ARG A 165 14.01 -19.68 7.06
N ALA A 166 13.88 -18.39 7.36
CA ALA A 166 14.64 -17.29 6.78
C ALA A 166 15.15 -16.35 7.87
N ASN A 167 16.33 -15.77 7.68
CA ASN A 167 16.96 -14.85 8.63
C ASN A 167 17.09 -13.45 8.04
N SER A 168 17.02 -12.44 8.91
CA SER A 168 17.35 -11.06 8.59
C SER A 168 18.86 -10.85 8.54
N ILE A 169 19.31 -9.97 7.64
CA ILE A 169 20.67 -9.43 7.70
C ILE A 169 20.63 -8.20 8.61
N PRO A 170 21.32 -8.22 9.76
CA PRO A 170 21.29 -7.11 10.72
C PRO A 170 21.97 -5.86 10.15
N ALA A 171 21.39 -4.69 10.41
CA ALA A 171 22.09 -3.41 10.24
C ALA A 171 23.09 -3.17 11.41
N PRO A 172 23.97 -2.17 11.34
CA PRO A 172 24.87 -1.84 12.45
C PRO A 172 24.10 -1.61 13.77
N GLY A 173 24.42 -2.39 14.80
CA GLY A 173 23.75 -2.35 16.10
C GLY A 173 22.51 -3.24 16.24
N GLU A 174 22.09 -3.93 15.18
CA GLU A 174 20.98 -4.90 15.21
C GLU A 174 21.50 -6.34 15.35
N THR A 175 20.64 -7.24 15.84
CA THR A 175 20.92 -8.68 15.90
C THR A 175 20.13 -9.42 14.81
N MET A 176 20.69 -10.53 14.31
CA MET A 176 20.00 -11.39 13.33
C MET A 176 18.70 -11.94 13.93
N GLN A 177 17.60 -11.80 13.19
CA GLN A 177 16.27 -12.29 13.58
C GLN A 177 15.84 -13.44 12.67
N ALA A 178 15.20 -14.46 13.23
CA ALA A 178 14.75 -15.64 12.50
C ALA A 178 13.23 -15.62 12.28
N PHE A 179 12.79 -15.97 11.08
CA PHE A 179 11.39 -16.05 10.68
C PHE A 179 11.06 -17.43 10.14
N GLU A 180 9.84 -17.89 10.40
CA GLU A 180 9.31 -19.17 9.93
C GLU A 180 8.01 -18.97 9.16
N SER A 181 7.93 -19.61 7.99
CA SER A 181 6.70 -19.70 7.20
C SER A 181 5.63 -20.49 7.96
N SER A 182 4.43 -19.92 8.08
CA SER A 182 3.32 -20.50 8.83
C SER A 182 2.58 -21.59 8.08
N ASP A 183 2.43 -21.42 6.78
CA ASP A 183 1.66 -22.30 5.91
C ASP A 183 2.56 -23.00 4.89
N GLU A 184 2.13 -24.16 4.41
CA GLU A 184 2.75 -24.81 3.24
C GLU A 184 2.45 -24.00 1.98
N LEU A 185 3.46 -23.76 1.14
CA LEU A 185 3.33 -22.98 -0.08
C LEU A 185 3.79 -23.81 -1.29
N PRO A 186 2.88 -24.18 -2.21
CA PRO A 186 3.26 -24.60 -3.54
C PRO A 186 3.81 -23.40 -4.30
N ALA A 187 5.07 -23.48 -4.71
CA ALA A 187 5.84 -22.43 -5.36
C ALA A 187 6.35 -22.90 -6.73
N ARG A 188 6.43 -21.99 -7.70
CA ARG A 188 6.90 -22.28 -9.06
C ARG A 188 7.86 -21.20 -9.53
N ALA A 189 8.82 -21.56 -10.38
CA ALA A 189 9.75 -20.59 -10.94
C ALA A 189 9.06 -19.52 -11.80
N ALA A 190 7.99 -19.89 -12.51
CA ALA A 190 7.17 -18.97 -13.30
C ALA A 190 6.53 -17.86 -12.46
N TRP A 191 6.37 -18.04 -11.14
CA TRP A 191 5.73 -17.07 -10.23
C TRP A 191 6.74 -16.25 -9.41
N ASN A 192 8.03 -16.37 -9.70
CA ASN A 192 9.07 -15.61 -9.01
C ASN A 192 8.84 -14.11 -9.17
N GLN A 193 8.66 -13.65 -10.41
CA GLN A 193 8.42 -12.25 -10.76
C GLN A 193 7.53 -12.20 -12.01
N LEU A 194 6.23 -12.01 -11.81
CA LEU A 194 5.28 -11.80 -12.89
C LEU A 194 5.35 -10.34 -13.33
N ARG A 195 5.32 -10.09 -14.63
CA ARG A 195 5.42 -8.73 -15.21
C ARG A 195 4.13 -8.34 -15.89
N PRO A 196 3.75 -7.04 -15.86
CA PRO A 196 2.65 -6.57 -16.68
C PRO A 196 2.99 -6.73 -18.17
N ARG A 197 1.95 -6.81 -19.01
CA ARG A 197 2.13 -6.68 -20.45
C ARG A 197 2.68 -5.28 -20.80
N MET A 198 3.75 -5.24 -21.60
CA MET A 198 4.46 -4.02 -22.01
C MET A 198 4.12 -3.55 -23.42
N ALA A 199 3.70 -4.47 -24.29
CA ALA A 199 3.34 -4.17 -25.67
C ALA A 199 2.22 -5.10 -26.15
N ARG A 200 1.41 -4.60 -27.07
CA ARG A 200 0.27 -5.33 -27.66
C ARG A 200 0.24 -5.23 -29.17
N ASP A 201 -0.47 -6.13 -29.82
CA ASP A 201 -0.60 -6.06 -31.28
C ASP A 201 -1.53 -4.89 -31.64
N GLN A 202 -1.23 -4.20 -32.73
CA GLN A 202 -2.02 -3.06 -33.20
C GLN A 202 -3.35 -3.54 -33.77
N THR A 203 -4.41 -2.79 -33.48
CA THR A 203 -5.76 -3.06 -33.97
C THR A 203 -6.21 -1.92 -34.87
N ALA A 204 -7.19 -2.15 -35.74
CA ALA A 204 -7.73 -1.08 -36.58
C ALA A 204 -8.22 0.12 -35.73
N ALA A 205 -8.85 -0.16 -34.59
CA ALA A 205 -9.26 0.88 -33.64
C ALA A 205 -8.08 1.63 -33.00
N SER A 206 -6.98 0.96 -32.64
CA SER A 206 -5.81 1.65 -32.07
C SER A 206 -5.04 2.45 -33.12
N VAL A 207 -4.97 1.98 -34.36
CA VAL A 207 -4.38 2.75 -35.48
C VAL A 207 -5.17 4.04 -35.75
N ILE A 208 -6.51 3.98 -35.68
CA ILE A 208 -7.37 5.16 -35.84
C ILE A 208 -7.19 6.17 -34.69
N ALA A 209 -6.99 5.68 -33.46
CA ALA A 209 -6.89 6.52 -32.27
C ALA A 209 -5.48 7.12 -32.07
N ASP A 210 -4.45 6.27 -32.12
CA ASP A 210 -3.11 6.59 -31.62
C ASP A 210 -2.05 6.68 -32.74
N GLY A 211 -2.42 6.33 -33.97
CA GLY A 211 -1.54 6.27 -35.14
C GLY A 211 -0.91 4.88 -35.34
N LEU A 212 -0.04 4.78 -36.33
CA LEU A 212 0.59 3.54 -36.75
C LEU A 212 2.00 3.40 -36.18
N TYR A 213 2.34 2.24 -35.62
CA TYR A 213 3.69 1.90 -35.16
C TYR A 213 4.38 0.94 -36.14
N LEU A 214 5.56 1.31 -36.61
CA LEU A 214 6.38 0.53 -37.54
C LEU A 214 7.65 0.05 -36.85
N ALA A 215 8.15 -1.10 -37.27
CA ALA A 215 9.38 -1.69 -36.75
C ALA A 215 10.61 -0.97 -37.33
N GLY A 216 11.54 -0.59 -36.45
CA GLY A 216 12.77 0.12 -36.80
C GLY A 216 12.60 1.62 -36.99
N THR A 217 13.73 2.34 -37.12
CA THR A 217 13.80 3.77 -37.42
C THR A 217 14.14 4.09 -38.88
N SER A 218 14.64 3.11 -39.65
CA SER A 218 15.02 3.29 -41.05
C SER A 218 13.85 3.10 -42.02
N THR A 219 12.68 3.67 -41.71
CA THR A 219 11.48 3.55 -42.55
C THR A 219 11.51 4.47 -43.77
N ASN A 220 12.37 5.49 -43.77
CA ASN A 220 12.52 6.52 -44.82
C ASN A 220 11.16 7.16 -45.20
N LEU A 221 10.28 7.38 -44.22
CA LEU A 221 8.99 8.02 -44.43
C LEU A 221 9.09 9.53 -44.20
N ALA A 222 8.49 10.30 -45.10
CA ALA A 222 8.36 11.76 -45.00
C ALA A 222 6.87 12.18 -44.93
N PRO A 223 6.56 13.37 -44.37
CA PRO A 223 5.23 13.95 -44.48
C PRO A 223 4.75 14.01 -45.94
N ASN A 224 3.49 13.64 -46.17
CA ASN A 224 2.81 13.45 -47.46
C ASN A 224 3.16 12.18 -48.25
N ASP A 225 3.98 11.27 -47.72
CA ASP A 225 4.19 9.97 -48.38
C ASP A 225 2.88 9.18 -48.48
N ALA A 226 2.71 8.49 -49.61
CA ALA A 226 1.53 7.69 -49.92
C ALA A 226 1.64 6.29 -49.31
N LEU A 227 0.66 5.92 -48.51
CA LEU A 227 0.53 4.61 -47.87
C LEU A 227 -0.73 3.90 -48.34
N VAL A 228 -0.62 2.58 -48.44
CA VAL A 228 -1.73 1.65 -48.67
C VAL A 228 -1.91 0.86 -47.38
N LEU A 229 -3.09 0.99 -46.78
CA LEU A 229 -3.43 0.44 -45.47
C LEU A 229 -4.58 -0.57 -45.63
N ASP A 230 -4.35 -1.80 -45.20
CA ASP A 230 -5.41 -2.79 -44.98
C ASP A 230 -5.62 -2.97 -43.48
N LEU A 231 -6.77 -2.54 -42.98
CA LEU A 231 -7.17 -2.66 -41.58
C LEU A 231 -7.73 -4.05 -41.24
N GLY A 232 -7.69 -5.00 -42.19
CA GLY A 232 -8.33 -6.31 -42.08
C GLY A 232 -9.85 -6.25 -42.32
N THR A 233 -10.44 -5.08 -42.56
CA THR A 233 -11.89 -4.97 -42.79
C THR A 233 -12.36 -5.52 -44.13
N GLY A 234 -11.43 -6.03 -44.96
CA GLY A 234 -11.68 -6.45 -46.34
C GLY A 234 -11.64 -5.31 -47.35
N THR A 235 -11.43 -4.07 -46.89
CA THR A 235 -11.28 -2.86 -47.71
C THR A 235 -9.89 -2.27 -47.52
N VAL A 236 -9.12 -2.20 -48.59
CA VAL A 236 -7.83 -1.52 -48.62
C VAL A 236 -8.04 -0.03 -48.87
N GLN A 237 -7.30 0.83 -48.18
CA GLN A 237 -7.46 2.29 -48.24
C GLN A 237 -6.13 2.97 -48.56
N ALA A 238 -6.20 4.07 -49.31
CA ALA A 238 -5.07 4.95 -49.56
C ALA A 238 -5.06 6.08 -48.52
N VAL A 239 -3.93 6.27 -47.85
CA VAL A 239 -3.74 7.27 -46.79
C VAL A 239 -2.42 8.00 -46.98
N ARG A 240 -2.27 9.17 -46.35
CA ARG A 240 -1.03 9.93 -46.37
C ARG A 240 -0.40 10.02 -44.98
N VAL A 241 0.92 10.11 -44.95
CA VAL A 241 1.67 10.41 -43.73
C VAL A 241 1.47 11.87 -43.36
N LYS A 242 0.93 12.14 -42.17
CA LYS A 242 0.81 13.48 -41.60
C LYS A 242 2.10 13.91 -40.90
N ALA A 243 2.61 13.03 -40.04
CA ALA A 243 3.83 13.25 -39.26
C ALA A 243 4.50 11.91 -38.93
N VAL A 244 5.83 11.94 -38.77
CA VAL A 244 6.66 10.79 -38.40
C VAL A 244 7.45 11.16 -37.16
N THR A 245 7.41 10.30 -36.13
CA THR A 245 8.19 10.44 -34.90
C THR A 245 8.99 9.16 -34.70
N GLU A 246 10.31 9.26 -34.74
CA GLU A 246 11.21 8.13 -34.54
C GLU A 246 11.61 8.01 -33.06
N ASP A 247 11.55 6.81 -32.51
CA ASP A 247 12.07 6.46 -31.18
C ASP A 247 13.27 5.50 -31.33
N PRO A 248 14.50 6.02 -31.27
CA PRO A 248 15.72 5.21 -31.40
C PRO A 248 15.91 4.22 -30.25
N ALA A 249 15.41 4.52 -29.05
CA ALA A 249 15.60 3.68 -27.86
C ALA A 249 14.72 2.43 -27.93
N ALA A 250 13.48 2.58 -28.39
CA ALA A 250 12.57 1.48 -28.59
C ALA A 250 12.71 0.78 -29.96
N GLN A 251 13.49 1.37 -30.89
CA GLN A 251 13.57 0.94 -32.30
C GLN A 251 12.18 0.94 -32.97
N LEU A 252 11.42 2.01 -32.74
CA LEU A 252 10.04 2.18 -33.22
C LEU A 252 9.91 3.47 -34.02
N THR A 253 9.05 3.46 -35.05
CA THR A 253 8.62 4.68 -35.73
C THR A 253 7.10 4.83 -35.55
N ARG A 254 6.66 5.95 -34.96
CA ARG A 254 5.25 6.33 -34.85
C ARG A 254 4.87 7.23 -36.02
N VAL A 255 3.83 6.85 -36.76
CA VAL A 255 3.33 7.56 -37.94
C VAL A 255 1.90 8.03 -37.68
N GLU A 256 1.68 9.34 -37.73
CA GLU A 256 0.34 9.92 -37.72
C GLU A 256 -0.24 9.91 -39.13
N LEU A 257 -1.47 9.40 -39.28
CA LEU A 257 -2.13 9.24 -40.58
C LEU A 257 -3.10 10.39 -40.84
N ALA A 258 -3.20 10.80 -42.10
CA ALA A 258 -4.25 11.68 -42.62
C ALA A 258 -5.00 10.97 -43.76
N ASP A 259 -6.22 11.42 -44.03
CA ASP A 259 -6.88 11.01 -45.27
C ASP A 259 -6.10 11.54 -46.50
N TRP A 260 -6.42 11.03 -47.69
CA TRP A 260 -5.69 11.40 -48.90
C TRP A 260 -5.75 12.92 -49.23
N GLN A 261 -6.82 13.60 -48.81
CA GLN A 261 -7.03 15.04 -49.01
C GLN A 261 -6.48 15.88 -47.84
N GLY A 262 -5.82 15.26 -46.86
CA GLY A 262 -5.25 15.92 -45.68
C GLY A 262 -6.23 16.13 -44.52
N GLY A 263 -7.45 15.60 -44.63
CA GLY A 263 -8.46 15.57 -43.58
C GLY A 263 -8.25 14.45 -42.55
N ASN A 264 -9.25 14.27 -41.68
CA ASN A 264 -9.16 13.38 -40.53
C ASN A 264 -9.33 11.91 -40.93
N PHE A 265 -8.24 11.13 -40.81
CA PHE A 265 -8.20 9.70 -41.11
C PHE A 265 -9.30 8.90 -40.39
N GLY A 266 -9.55 9.16 -39.10
CA GLY A 266 -10.57 8.42 -38.36
C GLY A 266 -11.99 8.62 -38.92
N ALA A 267 -12.30 9.84 -39.36
CA ALA A 267 -13.59 10.16 -39.97
C ALA A 267 -13.73 9.53 -41.37
N SER A 268 -12.66 9.45 -42.16
CA SER A 268 -12.70 8.78 -43.47
C SER A 268 -12.89 7.27 -43.35
N VAL A 269 -12.18 6.62 -42.42
CA VAL A 269 -12.31 5.18 -42.15
C VAL A 269 -13.73 4.85 -41.70
N GLN A 270 -14.31 5.68 -40.84
CA GLN A 270 -15.67 5.46 -40.35
C GLN A 270 -16.73 5.60 -41.45
N ARG A 271 -16.65 6.63 -42.31
CA ARG A 271 -17.56 6.76 -43.46
C ARG A 271 -17.53 5.52 -44.34
N GLN A 272 -16.33 5.01 -44.63
CA GLN A 272 -16.18 3.79 -45.42
C GLN A 272 -16.71 2.55 -44.69
N ALA A 273 -16.49 2.42 -43.38
CA ALA A 273 -17.03 1.31 -42.60
C ALA A 273 -18.55 1.33 -42.51
N ILE A 274 -19.18 2.52 -42.38
CA ILE A 274 -20.63 2.68 -42.42
C ILE A 274 -21.16 2.29 -43.81
N ALA A 275 -20.52 2.77 -44.88
CA ALA A 275 -20.89 2.41 -46.25
C ALA A 275 -20.79 0.89 -46.49
N ALA A 276 -19.69 0.26 -46.07
CA ALA A 276 -19.49 -1.18 -46.16
C ALA A 276 -20.51 -1.98 -45.32
N ALA A 277 -20.87 -1.48 -44.14
CA ALA A 277 -21.93 -2.09 -43.32
C ALA A 277 -23.31 -1.98 -43.98
N ARG A 278 -23.61 -0.86 -44.67
CA ARG A 278 -24.85 -0.71 -45.47
C ARG A 278 -24.86 -1.68 -46.65
N GLU A 279 -23.74 -1.83 -47.35
CA GLU A 279 -23.60 -2.76 -48.47
C GLU A 279 -23.75 -4.23 -48.01
N ALA A 280 -23.13 -4.61 -46.89
CA ALA A 280 -23.29 -5.92 -46.28
C ALA A 280 -24.76 -6.22 -45.89
N MET A 281 -25.55 -5.18 -45.59
CA MET A 281 -26.98 -5.29 -45.30
C MET A 281 -27.87 -5.24 -46.56
N ALA A 282 -27.35 -4.92 -47.74
CA ALA A 282 -28.10 -4.85 -48.99
C ALA A 282 -28.88 -6.13 -49.34
N PRO A 283 -28.36 -7.36 -49.11
CA PRO A 283 -29.11 -8.60 -49.33
C PRO A 283 -30.34 -8.78 -48.42
N ALA A 284 -30.41 -8.03 -47.30
CA ALA A 284 -31.52 -8.02 -46.35
C ALA A 284 -32.42 -6.77 -46.47
N ALA A 285 -32.25 -5.98 -47.54
CA ALA A 285 -33.03 -4.79 -47.82
C ALA A 285 -34.54 -5.10 -47.84
N GLY A 286 -35.34 -4.22 -47.22
CA GLY A 286 -36.80 -4.36 -47.11
C GLY A 286 -37.32 -5.09 -45.87
N THR A 287 -36.45 -5.60 -44.99
CA THR A 287 -36.87 -6.21 -43.70
C THR A 287 -37.00 -5.16 -42.59
N ALA A 288 -37.88 -5.40 -41.61
CA ALA A 288 -38.02 -4.51 -40.44
C ALA A 288 -36.72 -4.41 -39.61
N THR A 289 -35.91 -5.48 -39.61
CA THR A 289 -34.57 -5.49 -38.97
C THR A 289 -33.57 -4.64 -39.74
N ALA A 290 -33.55 -4.71 -41.09
CA ALA A 290 -32.69 -3.84 -41.89
C ALA A 290 -33.02 -2.35 -41.71
N HIS A 291 -34.30 -2.00 -41.53
CA HIS A 291 -34.70 -0.63 -41.22
C HIS A 291 -34.19 -0.17 -39.84
N ARG A 292 -34.30 -1.01 -38.79
CA ARG A 292 -33.74 -0.69 -37.47
C ARG A 292 -32.21 -0.55 -37.48
N VAL A 293 -31.53 -1.41 -38.24
CA VAL A 293 -30.07 -1.29 -38.45
C VAL A 293 -29.72 -0.01 -39.19
N GLY A 294 -30.51 0.38 -40.21
CA GLY A 294 -30.38 1.67 -40.89
C GLY A 294 -30.40 2.85 -39.93
N ILE A 295 -31.39 2.89 -39.02
CA ILE A 295 -31.49 3.94 -37.99
C ILE A 295 -30.26 3.96 -37.06
N ILE A 296 -29.71 2.79 -36.72
CA ILE A 296 -28.48 2.70 -35.91
C ILE A 296 -27.28 3.27 -36.67
N LEU A 297 -27.16 2.98 -37.97
CA LEU A 297 -26.08 3.49 -38.82
C LEU A 297 -26.21 5.01 -39.02
N ASP A 298 -27.42 5.51 -39.29
CA ASP A 298 -27.70 6.95 -39.44
C ASP A 298 -27.32 7.72 -38.17
N GLY A 299 -27.63 7.19 -36.98
CA GLY A 299 -27.26 7.80 -35.71
C GLY A 299 -25.77 7.77 -35.38
N VAL A 300 -24.98 6.91 -36.03
CA VAL A 300 -23.51 6.93 -35.93
C VAL A 300 -22.91 7.92 -36.93
N GLU A 301 -23.54 8.11 -38.09
CA GLU A 301 -23.17 9.06 -39.13
C GLU A 301 -23.42 10.52 -38.70
N GLU A 302 -24.53 10.81 -37.99
CA GLU A 302 -24.83 12.14 -37.42
C GLU A 302 -23.79 12.66 -36.42
N LEU A 303 -22.90 11.79 -35.91
CA LEU A 303 -21.86 12.14 -34.94
C LEU A 303 -20.54 12.60 -35.60
N GLU A 304 -20.48 12.74 -36.93
CA GLU A 304 -19.29 13.10 -37.74
C GLU A 304 -18.52 14.36 -37.29
N GLY A 305 -19.13 15.26 -36.51
CA GLY A 305 -18.47 16.45 -35.96
C GLY A 305 -17.67 16.25 -34.66
N ALA A 306 -17.67 15.04 -34.08
CA ALA A 306 -17.00 14.76 -32.80
C ALA A 306 -15.53 14.34 -32.96
N VAL A 307 -14.75 14.45 -31.88
CA VAL A 307 -13.35 13.97 -31.84
C VAL A 307 -13.32 12.46 -32.14
N PRO A 308 -12.41 11.94 -33.00
CA PRO A 308 -12.40 10.54 -33.44
C PRO A 308 -12.46 9.51 -32.32
N ALA A 309 -11.77 9.75 -31.21
CA ALA A 309 -11.79 8.87 -30.03
C ALA A 309 -13.17 8.80 -29.35
N GLU A 310 -13.88 9.93 -29.28
CA GLU A 310 -15.24 9.99 -28.71
C GLU A 310 -16.25 9.30 -29.63
N LEU A 311 -16.05 9.42 -30.94
CA LEU A 311 -16.86 8.82 -31.97
C LEU A 311 -16.73 7.28 -31.97
N ALA A 312 -15.50 6.77 -31.96
CA ALA A 312 -15.21 5.33 -31.86
C ALA A 312 -15.74 4.73 -30.55
N ARG A 313 -15.65 5.47 -29.44
CA ARG A 313 -16.21 5.09 -28.13
C ARG A 313 -17.74 5.03 -28.15
N GLN A 314 -18.43 6.00 -28.77
CA GLN A 314 -19.89 5.99 -28.86
C GLN A 314 -20.41 4.91 -29.80
N ALA A 315 -19.72 4.62 -30.90
CA ALA A 315 -20.02 3.49 -31.79
C ALA A 315 -19.93 2.15 -31.04
N GLY A 316 -18.87 1.95 -30.24
CA GLY A 316 -18.71 0.79 -29.36
C GLY A 316 -19.76 0.71 -28.24
N ALA A 317 -20.19 1.85 -27.70
CA ALA A 317 -21.17 1.89 -26.60
C ALA A 317 -22.64 1.73 -27.04
N LYS A 318 -23.01 2.20 -28.24
CA LYS A 318 -24.41 2.26 -28.70
C LYS A 318 -24.70 1.32 -29.86
N ALA A 319 -23.89 1.35 -30.92
CA ALA A 319 -24.18 0.66 -32.18
C ALA A 319 -23.82 -0.84 -32.11
N VAL A 320 -22.62 -1.18 -31.64
CA VAL A 320 -22.17 -2.58 -31.53
C VAL A 320 -23.09 -3.41 -30.63
N PRO A 321 -23.49 -2.97 -29.42
CA PRO A 321 -24.39 -3.74 -28.56
C PRO A 321 -25.80 -3.86 -29.15
N ALA A 322 -26.28 -2.85 -29.87
CA ALA A 322 -27.58 -2.91 -30.55
C ALA A 322 -27.56 -3.95 -31.67
N LEU A 323 -26.51 -3.98 -32.50
CA LEU A 323 -26.32 -5.00 -33.55
C LEU A 323 -26.17 -6.39 -32.96
N ARG A 324 -25.43 -6.54 -31.85
CA ARG A 324 -25.28 -7.81 -31.15
C ARG A 324 -26.61 -8.36 -30.64
N ARG A 325 -27.49 -7.49 -30.12
CA ARG A 325 -28.86 -7.88 -29.70
C ARG A 325 -29.71 -8.33 -30.88
N GLU A 326 -29.67 -7.62 -32.00
CA GLU A 326 -30.41 -8.01 -33.21
C GLU A 326 -29.85 -9.32 -33.82
N LEU A 327 -28.53 -9.53 -33.80
CA LEU A 327 -27.89 -10.79 -34.21
C LEU A 327 -28.32 -11.96 -33.32
N ALA A 328 -28.33 -11.76 -31.99
CA ALA A 328 -28.79 -12.78 -31.05
C ALA A 328 -30.26 -13.13 -31.28
N ALA A 329 -31.13 -12.13 -31.44
CA ALA A 329 -32.55 -12.33 -31.76
C ALA A 329 -32.75 -13.03 -33.11
N ALA A 330 -31.91 -12.74 -34.12
CA ALA A 330 -31.96 -13.41 -35.42
C ALA A 330 -31.50 -14.88 -35.35
N ARG A 331 -30.52 -15.20 -34.50
CA ARG A 331 -30.06 -16.58 -34.23
C ARG A 331 -31.12 -17.38 -33.49
N GLU A 332 -31.73 -16.82 -32.44
CA GLU A 332 -32.82 -17.46 -31.70
C GLU A 332 -34.03 -17.77 -32.58
N ARG A 333 -34.34 -16.89 -33.54
CA ARG A 333 -35.49 -17.05 -34.46
C ARG A 333 -35.15 -17.79 -35.76
N GLY A 334 -33.90 -18.22 -35.95
CA GLY A 334 -33.47 -19.03 -37.09
C GLY A 334 -33.47 -18.32 -38.45
N TYR A 335 -33.25 -17.00 -38.52
CA TYR A 335 -33.31 -16.24 -39.77
C TYR A 335 -32.06 -16.42 -40.65
N ALA A 336 -32.02 -17.51 -41.43
CA ALA A 336 -30.86 -17.92 -42.24
C ALA A 336 -30.32 -16.84 -43.22
N ARG A 337 -31.17 -15.94 -43.74
CA ARG A 337 -30.76 -14.87 -44.68
C ARG A 337 -30.27 -13.59 -43.99
N LEU A 338 -30.70 -13.36 -42.75
CA LEU A 338 -30.39 -12.16 -41.96
C LEU A 338 -29.12 -12.34 -41.11
N ILE A 339 -28.87 -13.57 -40.65
CA ILE A 339 -27.69 -13.90 -39.83
C ILE A 339 -26.36 -13.53 -40.53
N PRO A 340 -26.12 -13.87 -41.82
CA PRO A 340 -24.87 -13.52 -42.50
C PRO A 340 -24.70 -12.00 -42.67
N ALA A 341 -25.78 -11.29 -43.03
CA ALA A 341 -25.75 -9.84 -43.21
C ALA A 341 -25.50 -9.09 -41.90
N LEU A 342 -26.20 -9.47 -40.82
CA LEU A 342 -25.98 -8.90 -39.47
C LEU A 342 -24.61 -9.26 -38.91
N ALA A 343 -24.11 -10.47 -39.17
CA ALA A 343 -22.77 -10.88 -38.74
C ALA A 343 -21.69 -10.06 -39.45
N ALA A 344 -21.82 -9.83 -40.76
CA ALA A 344 -20.91 -8.99 -41.53
C ALA A 344 -20.95 -7.53 -41.05
N ALA A 345 -22.14 -6.93 -40.91
CA ALA A 345 -22.28 -5.55 -40.43
C ALA A 345 -21.75 -5.36 -38.99
N HIS A 346 -22.02 -6.31 -38.10
CA HIS A 346 -21.46 -6.30 -36.75
C HIS A 346 -19.93 -6.45 -36.77
N ALA A 347 -19.37 -7.32 -37.62
CA ALA A 347 -17.93 -7.50 -37.73
C ALA A 347 -17.22 -6.22 -38.21
N ILE A 348 -17.74 -5.59 -39.27
CA ILE A 348 -17.20 -4.33 -39.81
C ILE A 348 -17.20 -3.24 -38.73
N LEU A 349 -18.34 -2.98 -38.08
CA LEU A 349 -18.41 -1.92 -37.06
C LEU A 349 -17.63 -2.25 -35.78
N SER A 350 -17.51 -3.54 -35.42
CA SER A 350 -16.70 -3.94 -34.27
C SER A 350 -15.21 -3.75 -34.52
N SER A 351 -14.75 -3.81 -35.78
CA SER A 351 -13.34 -3.64 -36.12
C SER A 351 -12.84 -2.19 -35.96
N ILE A 352 -13.72 -1.20 -36.17
CA ILE A 352 -13.39 0.23 -36.08
C ILE A 352 -13.82 0.87 -34.75
N ALA A 353 -14.63 0.18 -33.95
CA ALA A 353 -15.04 0.67 -32.64
C ALA A 353 -13.88 0.55 -31.65
N ALA A 354 -13.52 1.67 -31.02
CA ALA A 354 -12.59 1.65 -29.90
C ALA A 354 -13.19 0.83 -28.76
N PRO A 355 -12.38 0.00 -28.08
CA PRO A 355 -12.84 -0.65 -26.87
C PRO A 355 -13.33 0.43 -25.89
N VAL A 356 -14.56 0.27 -25.39
CA VAL A 356 -15.06 1.11 -24.30
C VAL A 356 -14.31 0.66 -23.07
N GLN A 357 -13.14 1.26 -22.80
CA GLN A 357 -12.45 1.05 -21.53
C GLN A 357 -13.48 1.23 -20.42
N ALA A 358 -13.61 0.21 -19.56
CA ALA A 358 -14.27 0.35 -18.27
C ALA A 358 -13.42 1.23 -17.33
N GLY A 359 -12.95 2.39 -17.80
CA GLY A 359 -12.41 3.46 -16.99
C GLY A 359 -13.55 4.24 -16.34
N PRO A 360 -13.32 4.85 -15.16
CA PRO A 360 -14.36 5.50 -14.39
C PRO A 360 -15.00 6.58 -15.25
N ARG A 361 -16.33 6.55 -15.35
CA ARG A 361 -17.14 7.60 -16.01
C ARG A 361 -16.51 8.97 -15.75
N ALA A 362 -15.86 9.53 -16.77
CA ALA A 362 -15.47 10.94 -16.78
C ALA A 362 -16.76 11.75 -16.63
N ALA A 363 -16.89 12.38 -15.48
CA ALA A 363 -18.04 13.17 -15.09
C ALA A 363 -18.07 14.47 -15.92
N ALA A 364 -18.76 14.44 -17.06
CA ALA A 364 -19.24 15.64 -17.71
C ALA A 364 -20.65 15.97 -17.19
N GLY A 365 -20.70 16.86 -16.20
CA GLY A 365 -21.82 17.75 -15.89
C GLY A 365 -23.17 17.13 -15.50
N ARG A 366 -23.40 16.91 -14.20
CA ARG A 366 -24.66 17.29 -13.50
C ARG A 366 -24.57 17.10 -11.98
N THR A 367 -24.68 18.24 -11.31
CA THR A 367 -25.18 18.53 -9.97
C THR A 367 -25.75 17.38 -9.12
N SER A 368 -25.17 17.22 -7.93
CA SER A 368 -25.80 16.91 -6.64
C SER A 368 -26.93 15.87 -6.59
N ARG A 369 -26.62 14.66 -6.11
CA ARG A 369 -27.13 14.08 -4.84
C ARG A 369 -26.73 12.61 -4.71
N GLU A 370 -26.03 12.33 -3.62
CA GLU A 370 -26.03 11.12 -2.78
C GLU A 370 -26.25 9.76 -3.45
N TRP A 371 -25.20 8.93 -3.45
CA TRP A 371 -25.27 7.60 -2.84
C TRP A 371 -23.88 7.14 -2.37
N VAL A 372 -23.86 6.61 -1.16
CA VAL A 372 -22.72 6.31 -0.28
C VAL A 372 -22.25 4.88 -0.49
N ALA A 373 -20.95 4.66 -0.64
CA ALA A 373 -20.30 3.35 -0.53
C ALA A 373 -19.00 3.46 0.28
N GLY A 374 -19.09 3.01 1.54
CA GLY A 374 -18.12 2.14 2.22
C GLY A 374 -16.62 2.48 2.22
N GLN A 375 -16.19 3.05 3.35
CA GLN A 375 -14.89 2.82 4.02
C GLN A 375 -13.63 3.32 3.29
N THR A 376 -13.44 4.63 3.30
CA THR A 376 -12.09 5.22 3.34
C THR A 376 -11.38 4.78 4.63
N ALA A 377 -10.22 4.14 4.48
CA ALA A 377 -9.23 4.04 5.53
C ALA A 377 -8.97 5.44 6.12
N ALA A 378 -8.80 5.51 7.43
CA ALA A 378 -8.56 6.74 8.17
C ALA A 378 -7.46 7.56 7.48
N ARG A 379 -7.82 8.76 7.03
CA ARG A 379 -6.88 9.75 6.50
C ARG A 379 -5.96 10.16 7.67
N PRO A 380 -4.63 10.12 7.52
CA PRO A 380 -3.76 10.79 8.47
C PRO A 380 -4.10 12.28 8.49
N ALA A 381 -4.18 12.82 9.70
CA ALA A 381 -4.71 14.14 10.02
C ALA A 381 -3.75 15.29 9.67
N PHE A 382 -3.29 15.40 8.43
CA PHE A 382 -2.45 16.54 8.02
C PHE A 382 -3.27 17.81 7.71
N ARG A 383 -4.60 17.75 7.77
CA ARG A 383 -5.46 18.89 7.40
C ARG A 383 -6.20 19.49 8.60
N ALA A 384 -5.71 20.65 9.03
CA ALA A 384 -6.57 21.76 9.41
C ALA A 384 -7.00 22.52 8.14
N ALA A 385 -8.25 22.98 8.10
CA ALA A 385 -8.84 23.56 6.90
C ALA A 385 -8.17 24.88 6.47
N GLY A 386 -7.72 24.91 5.21
CA GLY A 386 -7.59 26.12 4.39
C GLY A 386 -6.24 26.82 4.39
N ARG A 387 -5.42 26.56 3.36
CA ARG A 387 -4.60 27.52 2.57
C ARG A 387 -3.73 26.78 1.55
N GLU A 388 -3.21 27.54 0.59
CA GLU A 388 -2.51 27.17 -0.65
C GLU A 388 -1.54 25.98 -0.52
N GLU A 389 -1.63 25.03 -1.44
CA GLU A 389 -1.00 23.70 -1.35
C GLU A 389 0.53 23.78 -1.50
N ASN A 390 1.27 23.61 -0.39
CA ASN A 390 2.71 23.41 -0.43
C ASN A 390 3.01 22.06 -1.12
N PRO A 391 3.92 22.00 -2.11
CA PRO A 391 4.27 20.73 -2.78
C PRO A 391 4.75 19.64 -1.83
N VAL A 392 5.36 20.02 -0.69
CA VAL A 392 5.80 19.06 0.34
C VAL A 392 4.62 18.46 1.11
N ASP A 393 3.55 19.22 1.36
CA ASP A 393 2.33 18.69 2.00
C ASP A 393 1.68 17.62 1.12
N ILE A 394 1.55 17.90 -0.19
CA ILE A 394 1.01 16.92 -1.16
C ILE A 394 1.88 15.65 -1.18
N LEU A 395 3.21 15.79 -1.14
CA LEU A 395 4.13 14.67 -1.11
C LEU A 395 3.97 13.84 0.17
N VAL A 396 3.93 14.48 1.34
CA VAL A 396 3.79 13.79 2.64
C VAL A 396 2.43 13.10 2.74
N ASP A 397 1.33 13.76 2.34
CA ASP A 397 0.00 13.15 2.28
C ASP A 397 -0.03 11.93 1.36
N GLY A 398 0.66 12.01 0.22
CA GLY A 398 0.84 10.89 -0.69
C GLY A 398 1.64 9.73 -0.06
N LEU A 399 2.75 10.02 0.62
CA LEU A 399 3.59 9.03 1.29
C LEU A 399 2.87 8.33 2.46
N LEU A 400 2.00 9.04 3.17
CA LEU A 400 1.22 8.53 4.30
C LEU A 400 -0.06 7.78 3.88
N ARG A 401 -0.39 7.75 2.58
CA ARG A 401 -1.53 6.97 2.08
C ARG A 401 -1.34 5.49 2.49
N PRO A 402 -2.32 4.87 3.18
CA PRO A 402 -2.21 3.48 3.58
C PRO A 402 -2.33 2.53 2.37
N ALA A 403 -1.59 1.44 2.41
CA ALA A 403 -1.70 0.35 1.45
C ALA A 403 -3.09 -0.31 1.49
N SER A 404 -3.47 -0.98 0.40
CA SER A 404 -4.68 -1.79 0.36
C SER A 404 -4.64 -2.90 1.43
N VAL A 405 -5.77 -3.13 2.10
CA VAL A 405 -5.89 -4.16 3.14
C VAL A 405 -6.64 -5.37 2.56
N PRO A 406 -5.93 -6.48 2.24
CA PRO A 406 -6.57 -7.66 1.70
C PRO A 406 -7.43 -8.38 2.76
N PRO A 407 -8.39 -9.22 2.34
CA PRO A 407 -9.13 -10.07 3.27
C PRO A 407 -8.18 -10.97 4.08
N ALA A 408 -8.58 -11.33 5.30
CA ALA A 408 -7.68 -12.02 6.24
C ALA A 408 -7.19 -13.40 5.76
N ASN A 409 -7.99 -14.09 4.96
CA ASN A 409 -7.65 -15.38 4.36
C ASN A 409 -8.57 -15.66 3.16
N ALA A 410 -8.27 -16.73 2.42
CA ALA A 410 -9.04 -17.14 1.25
C ALA A 410 -10.52 -17.44 1.55
N GLN A 411 -10.87 -17.87 2.78
CA GLN A 411 -12.26 -18.17 3.15
C GLN A 411 -13.16 -16.93 3.23
N LYS A 412 -12.57 -15.74 3.34
CA LYS A 412 -13.30 -14.46 3.33
C LYS A 412 -13.43 -13.85 1.94
N LEU A 413 -12.97 -14.53 0.89
CA LEU A 413 -13.22 -14.11 -0.47
C LEU A 413 -14.68 -14.35 -0.84
N GLU A 414 -15.29 -13.36 -1.48
CA GLU A 414 -16.60 -13.55 -2.10
C GLU A 414 -16.42 -14.42 -3.35
N HIS A 415 -16.91 -15.66 -3.29
CA HIS A 415 -16.94 -16.56 -4.43
C HIS A 415 -18.28 -16.42 -5.16
N SER A 416 -18.24 -16.22 -6.47
CA SER A 416 -19.42 -16.23 -7.33
C SER A 416 -19.29 -17.33 -8.36
N TYR A 417 -20.27 -18.22 -8.43
CA TYR A 417 -20.30 -19.29 -9.44
C TYR A 417 -20.10 -18.75 -10.86
N LYS A 418 -20.78 -17.64 -11.18
CA LYS A 418 -20.69 -16.98 -12.49
C LYS A 418 -19.29 -16.42 -12.78
N ALA A 419 -18.59 -15.94 -11.75
CA ALA A 419 -17.23 -15.40 -11.91
C ALA A 419 -16.20 -16.53 -12.02
N THR A 420 -16.29 -17.54 -11.16
CA THR A 420 -15.37 -18.68 -11.09
C THR A 420 -15.45 -19.58 -12.32
N PHE A 421 -16.66 -19.84 -12.82
CA PHE A 421 -16.91 -20.64 -14.03
C PHE A 421 -17.20 -19.75 -15.26
N SER A 422 -16.57 -18.57 -15.32
CA SER A 422 -16.53 -17.81 -16.58
C SER A 422 -15.70 -18.61 -17.60
N GLY A 423 -16.10 -18.66 -18.87
CA GLY A 423 -15.52 -19.57 -19.87
C GLY A 423 -14.01 -19.41 -20.14
N ALA A 424 -13.40 -18.37 -19.61
CA ALA A 424 -11.95 -18.10 -19.68
C ALA A 424 -11.24 -18.28 -18.31
N GLY A 425 -11.92 -18.76 -17.27
CA GLY A 425 -11.34 -18.94 -15.94
C GLY A 425 -10.36 -20.10 -15.86
N GLU A 426 -9.31 -19.93 -15.04
CA GLU A 426 -8.26 -20.93 -14.79
C GLU A 426 -8.78 -22.28 -14.24
N VAL A 427 -10.00 -22.29 -13.70
CA VAL A 427 -10.63 -23.49 -13.16
C VAL A 427 -10.83 -24.57 -14.23
N TYR A 428 -11.11 -24.21 -15.49
CA TYR A 428 -11.37 -25.20 -16.55
C TYR A 428 -10.11 -25.98 -16.96
N PRO A 429 -8.98 -25.33 -17.33
CA PRO A 429 -7.73 -26.04 -17.56
C PRO A 429 -7.31 -26.90 -16.38
N GLN A 430 -7.43 -26.41 -15.14
CA GLN A 430 -7.08 -27.16 -13.95
C GLN A 430 -7.96 -28.41 -13.75
N LEU A 431 -9.27 -28.31 -13.95
CA LEU A 431 -10.17 -29.47 -13.90
C LEU A 431 -9.84 -30.48 -14.99
N LEU A 432 -9.54 -30.03 -16.22
CA LEU A 432 -9.13 -30.92 -17.31
C LEU A 432 -7.81 -31.62 -17.00
N SER A 433 -6.80 -30.91 -16.49
CA SER A 433 -5.52 -31.50 -16.05
C SER A 433 -5.70 -32.48 -14.89
N GLY A 434 -6.64 -32.21 -13.97
CA GLY A 434 -6.96 -33.09 -12.85
C GLY A 434 -7.71 -34.37 -13.28
N LEU A 435 -8.64 -34.25 -14.24
CA LEU A 435 -9.39 -35.40 -14.79
C LEU A 435 -8.53 -36.26 -15.73
N TYR A 436 -7.64 -35.63 -16.49
CA TYR A 436 -6.78 -36.27 -17.48
C TYR A 436 -5.32 -35.95 -17.15
N THR A 437 -4.73 -36.71 -16.23
CA THR A 437 -3.36 -36.48 -15.72
C THR A 437 -2.28 -36.49 -16.81
N ASN A 438 -2.51 -37.18 -17.92
CA ASN A 438 -1.64 -37.17 -19.10
C ASN A 438 -1.66 -35.85 -19.89
N LEU A 439 -2.71 -35.03 -19.76
CA LEU A 439 -2.81 -33.70 -20.38
C LEU A 439 -2.12 -32.62 -19.55
N ALA A 440 -1.94 -32.80 -18.24
CA ALA A 440 -1.37 -31.78 -17.36
C ALA A 440 -0.06 -31.13 -17.86
N PRO A 441 0.97 -31.88 -18.32
CA PRO A 441 2.23 -31.26 -18.76
C PRO A 441 2.17 -30.60 -20.14
N THR A 442 1.15 -30.92 -20.96
CA THR A 442 1.06 -30.44 -22.35
C THR A 442 -0.06 -29.43 -22.58
N LEU A 443 -1.07 -29.38 -21.70
CA LEU A 443 -2.24 -28.52 -21.86
C LEU A 443 -1.87 -27.04 -21.87
N PHE A 444 -1.20 -26.54 -20.84
CA PHE A 444 -0.83 -25.13 -20.77
C PHE A 444 0.17 -24.70 -21.85
N PRO A 445 1.23 -25.48 -22.16
CA PRO A 445 2.07 -25.19 -23.32
C PRO A 445 1.30 -25.18 -24.65
N ALA A 446 0.34 -26.09 -24.84
CA ALA A 446 -0.50 -26.11 -26.03
C ALA A 446 -1.45 -24.90 -26.08
N LEU A 447 -2.05 -24.53 -24.94
CA LEU A 447 -2.93 -23.36 -24.83
C LEU A 447 -2.17 -22.05 -25.06
N ALA A 448 -0.90 -21.97 -24.64
CA ALA A 448 -0.02 -20.83 -24.87
C ALA A 448 0.46 -20.75 -26.33
N ALA A 449 0.69 -21.89 -26.99
CA ALA A 449 1.09 -21.95 -28.40
C ALA A 449 -0.08 -21.72 -29.37
N GLU A 450 -1.32 -21.94 -28.93
CA GLU A 450 -2.53 -21.72 -29.72
C GLU A 450 -2.80 -20.22 -29.87
N ARG A 451 -2.49 -19.65 -31.03
CA ARG A 451 -2.92 -18.29 -31.38
C ARG A 451 -4.42 -18.21 -31.55
N ILE A 452 -5.03 -17.17 -31.00
CA ILE A 452 -6.47 -16.95 -31.14
C ILE A 452 -6.75 -16.46 -32.56
N SER A 453 -7.16 -17.36 -33.45
CA SER A 453 -7.30 -17.04 -34.87
C SER A 453 -8.58 -16.25 -35.19
N SER A 454 -8.47 -15.12 -35.91
CA SER A 454 -9.46 -14.72 -36.94
C SER A 454 -8.94 -13.65 -37.93
N SER A 455 -8.36 -14.11 -39.04
CA SER A 455 -8.40 -13.53 -40.41
C SER A 455 -8.18 -12.02 -40.67
N THR A 456 -7.57 -11.24 -39.80
CA THR A 456 -7.33 -9.81 -40.07
C THR A 456 -5.91 -9.39 -39.76
N THR A 457 -4.98 -9.81 -40.63
CA THR A 457 -3.64 -9.25 -40.66
C THR A 457 -3.72 -7.82 -41.16
N LEU A 458 -3.57 -6.86 -40.24
CA LEU A 458 -3.24 -5.48 -40.57
C LEU A 458 -2.03 -5.51 -41.52
N SER A 459 -2.10 -4.83 -42.65
CA SER A 459 -0.95 -4.73 -43.56
C SER A 459 -0.79 -3.30 -44.04
N VAL A 460 0.45 -2.85 -44.08
CA VAL A 460 0.80 -1.50 -44.50
C VAL A 460 1.88 -1.59 -45.54
N SER A 461 1.71 -0.85 -46.62
CA SER A 461 2.71 -0.70 -47.66
C SER A 461 2.86 0.76 -48.02
N VAL A 462 4.05 1.17 -48.39
CA VAL A 462 4.34 2.51 -48.91
C VAL A 462 4.49 2.47 -50.42
N LEU A 463 4.01 3.52 -51.09
CA LEU A 463 4.19 3.74 -52.52
C LEU A 463 5.36 4.71 -52.68
N ARG A 464 6.55 4.16 -52.96
CA ARG A 464 7.82 4.92 -52.90
C ARG A 464 8.03 5.88 -54.05
N GLN A 465 7.21 5.79 -55.11
CA GLN A 465 7.49 6.49 -56.35
C GLN A 465 6.24 7.17 -56.89
N HIS A 466 6.39 8.47 -57.18
CA HIS A 466 5.39 9.29 -57.85
C HIS A 466 5.79 9.46 -59.32
N CYS A 467 4.92 9.05 -60.24
CA CYS A 467 5.17 9.07 -61.68
C CYS A 467 4.06 9.81 -62.42
N PRO A 468 4.38 10.80 -63.26
CA PRO A 468 3.39 11.38 -64.17
C PRO A 468 3.03 10.39 -65.29
N LEU A 469 1.92 10.66 -65.97
CA LEU A 469 1.50 9.89 -67.13
C LEU A 469 2.28 10.28 -68.39
N PHE A 470 2.44 9.34 -69.31
CA PHE A 470 3.11 9.54 -70.59
C PHE A 470 2.34 10.57 -71.43
N GLY A 471 3.00 11.68 -71.77
CA GLY A 471 2.37 12.82 -72.44
C GLY A 471 2.14 14.03 -71.54
N HIS A 472 2.39 13.91 -70.23
CA HIS A 472 2.28 15.03 -69.27
C HIS A 472 3.05 16.28 -69.71
N ASN A 473 4.26 16.10 -70.24
CA ASN A 473 5.14 17.17 -70.71
C ASN A 473 5.08 17.41 -72.23
N ALA A 474 4.08 16.84 -72.93
CA ALA A 474 3.97 17.00 -74.38
C ALA A 474 3.72 18.47 -74.75
N PRO A 475 4.53 19.07 -75.63
CA PRO A 475 4.36 20.46 -76.03
C PRO A 475 3.05 20.63 -76.82
N VAL A 476 2.31 21.70 -76.53
CA VAL A 476 1.04 22.01 -77.21
C VAL A 476 1.28 22.21 -78.72
N PRO A 477 0.49 21.60 -79.62
CA PRO A 477 0.82 21.54 -81.04
C PRO A 477 0.61 22.91 -81.73
N GLY A 478 1.70 23.60 -82.04
CA GLY A 478 1.68 24.77 -82.92
C GLY A 478 1.73 24.36 -84.39
N SER A 479 1.12 25.13 -85.28
CA SER A 479 1.16 24.85 -86.73
C SER A 479 1.87 25.97 -87.49
N PHE A 480 2.64 25.62 -88.52
CA PHE A 480 3.22 26.59 -89.44
C PHE A 480 2.34 26.69 -90.70
N LYS A 481 1.70 27.83 -90.92
CA LYS A 481 0.88 28.08 -92.11
C LYS A 481 1.54 29.18 -92.94
N GLY A 482 2.11 28.82 -94.09
CA GLY A 482 2.79 29.76 -94.99
C GLY A 482 4.09 30.36 -94.44
N GLY A 483 4.82 29.64 -93.59
CA GLY A 483 6.08 30.13 -92.98
C GLY A 483 5.89 30.99 -91.73
N ILE A 484 4.64 31.25 -91.32
CA ILE A 484 4.30 31.96 -90.08
C ILE A 484 3.87 30.94 -89.03
N TYR A 485 4.45 31.03 -87.83
CA TYR A 485 4.06 30.24 -86.66
C TYR A 485 2.68 30.70 -86.18
N VAL A 486 1.71 29.80 -86.22
CA VAL A 486 0.38 30.00 -85.63
C VAL A 486 0.41 29.36 -84.24
N PRO A 487 0.26 30.14 -83.16
CA PRO A 487 0.21 29.59 -81.82
C PRO A 487 -0.96 28.61 -81.69
N PRO A 488 -0.83 27.57 -80.85
CA PRO A 488 -1.86 26.55 -80.70
C PRO A 488 -3.19 27.15 -80.24
N THR A 489 -4.31 26.73 -80.84
CA THR A 489 -5.67 27.11 -80.42
C THR A 489 -6.36 26.03 -79.58
N SER A 490 -5.82 24.82 -79.55
CA SER A 490 -6.33 23.67 -78.78
C SER A 490 -5.21 22.67 -78.52
N ASP A 491 -5.34 21.85 -77.49
CA ASP A 491 -4.35 20.84 -77.12
C ASP A 491 -4.40 19.60 -78.03
N TRP A 492 -3.52 18.62 -77.76
CA TRP A 492 -3.59 17.30 -78.40
C TRP A 492 -4.93 16.61 -78.12
N PRO A 493 -5.54 15.95 -79.12
CA PRO A 493 -6.56 14.94 -78.83
C PRO A 493 -5.90 13.73 -78.14
N LEU A 494 -6.61 13.09 -77.21
CA LEU A 494 -6.15 11.87 -76.56
C LEU A 494 -5.88 10.76 -77.59
N ALA A 495 -4.88 9.92 -77.33
CA ALA A 495 -4.49 8.84 -78.21
C ALA A 495 -5.59 7.76 -78.25
N LEU A 496 -5.75 7.09 -79.40
CA LEU A 496 -6.83 6.11 -79.63
C LEU A 496 -6.72 4.84 -78.77
N ASP A 497 -5.58 4.63 -78.14
CA ASP A 497 -5.25 3.52 -77.24
C ASP A 497 -5.36 3.90 -75.75
N GLU A 498 -5.85 5.10 -75.43
CA GLU A 498 -6.25 5.46 -74.07
C GLU A 498 -7.58 4.78 -73.72
N HIS A 499 -7.57 4.00 -72.65
CA HIS A 499 -8.72 3.24 -72.18
C HIS A 499 -8.92 3.44 -70.67
N ALA A 500 -10.16 3.25 -70.20
CA ALA A 500 -10.54 3.51 -68.81
C ALA A 500 -9.74 2.69 -67.77
N ASN A 501 -9.27 1.49 -68.13
CA ASN A 501 -8.53 0.59 -67.23
C ASN A 501 -7.03 0.51 -67.57
N VAL A 502 -6.51 1.41 -68.40
CA VAL A 502 -5.10 1.41 -68.79
C VAL A 502 -4.49 2.74 -68.36
N ALA A 503 -3.30 2.68 -67.77
CA ALA A 503 -2.49 3.84 -67.46
C ALA A 503 -1.10 3.67 -68.07
N TYR A 504 -0.59 4.72 -68.70
CA TYR A 504 0.75 4.75 -69.28
C TYR A 504 1.62 5.68 -68.46
N LEU A 505 2.58 5.13 -67.71
CA LEU A 505 3.53 5.92 -66.94
C LEU A 505 4.65 6.44 -67.84
N ASP A 506 5.13 7.64 -67.54
CA ASP A 506 6.34 8.17 -68.15
C ASP A 506 7.59 7.43 -67.62
N GLY A 507 8.50 7.09 -68.54
CA GLY A 507 9.73 6.35 -68.25
C GLY A 507 9.56 4.82 -68.11
N ALA A 508 10.70 4.13 -67.95
CA ALA A 508 10.76 2.69 -67.75
C ALA A 508 10.76 2.35 -66.25
N GLN A 509 9.71 1.69 -65.77
CA GLN A 509 9.49 1.31 -64.37
C GLN A 509 9.64 -0.20 -64.17
N ASP A 510 10.88 -0.69 -64.12
CA ASP A 510 11.17 -2.13 -64.13
C ASP A 510 10.91 -2.86 -62.80
N LEU A 511 10.65 -2.10 -61.72
CA LEU A 511 10.37 -2.65 -60.38
C LEU A 511 8.88 -2.92 -60.14
N LEU A 512 8.00 -2.56 -61.07
CA LEU A 512 6.56 -2.79 -60.94
C LEU A 512 6.19 -4.24 -61.26
N GLN A 513 5.33 -4.82 -60.43
CA GLN A 513 4.91 -6.21 -60.55
C GLN A 513 3.39 -6.32 -60.62
N ASN A 514 2.91 -7.39 -61.25
CA ASN A 514 1.48 -7.71 -61.24
C ASN A 514 1.03 -8.01 -59.79
N GLY A 515 -0.16 -7.56 -59.41
CA GLY A 515 -0.71 -7.75 -58.06
C GLY A 515 -0.39 -6.64 -57.06
N GLN A 516 0.40 -5.63 -57.43
CA GLN A 516 0.64 -4.47 -56.58
C GLN A 516 -0.52 -3.46 -56.62
N TYR A 517 -0.73 -2.75 -55.51
CA TYR A 517 -1.64 -1.61 -55.45
C TYR A 517 -1.00 -0.35 -56.04
N VAL A 518 -1.83 0.45 -56.70
CA VAL A 518 -1.48 1.77 -57.24
C VAL A 518 -2.57 2.76 -56.87
N VAL A 519 -2.17 3.98 -56.54
CA VAL A 519 -3.11 5.10 -56.37
C VAL A 519 -2.92 6.05 -57.53
N LEU A 520 -3.99 6.26 -58.30
CA LEU A 520 -4.02 7.22 -59.40
C LEU A 520 -4.71 8.49 -58.91
N GLU A 521 -4.00 9.60 -58.94
CA GLU A 521 -4.57 10.91 -58.73
C GLU A 521 -5.11 11.40 -60.06
N HIS A 522 -6.42 11.31 -60.21
CA HIS A 522 -7.15 11.88 -61.35
C HIS A 522 -7.24 13.38 -61.15
N GLY A 523 -6.47 14.14 -61.92
CA GLY A 523 -6.38 15.60 -61.79
C GLY A 523 -7.39 16.32 -62.68
N SER A 524 -7.96 17.42 -62.20
CA SER A 524 -8.88 18.27 -62.97
C SER A 524 -8.14 19.19 -63.94
N ASP A 525 -8.69 19.34 -65.16
CA ASP A 525 -8.19 20.30 -66.17
C ASP A 525 -8.44 21.76 -65.75
N THR A 526 -9.45 22.01 -64.91
CA THR A 526 -9.88 23.37 -64.54
C THR A 526 -9.31 23.88 -63.22
N ASP A 527 -8.94 22.98 -62.30
CA ASP A 527 -8.38 23.34 -61.00
C ASP A 527 -7.21 22.39 -60.64
N PRO A 528 -5.96 22.88 -60.64
CA PRO A 528 -4.79 22.07 -60.27
C PRO A 528 -4.84 21.49 -58.84
N GLY A 529 -5.68 22.06 -57.97
CA GLY A 529 -5.87 21.58 -56.59
C GLY A 529 -6.99 20.55 -56.43
N ASP A 530 -7.80 20.32 -57.47
CA ASP A 530 -8.91 19.36 -57.45
C ASP A 530 -8.45 18.05 -58.09
N PHE A 531 -8.25 17.03 -57.26
CA PHE A 531 -7.86 15.70 -57.69
C PHE A 531 -8.62 14.63 -56.93
N LYS A 532 -8.97 13.55 -57.63
CA LYS A 532 -9.66 12.40 -57.08
C LYS A 532 -8.72 11.19 -57.02
N PRO A 533 -8.38 10.66 -55.83
CA PRO A 533 -7.60 9.45 -55.72
C PRO A 533 -8.45 8.21 -56.06
N GLU A 534 -7.94 7.39 -56.97
CA GLU A 534 -8.49 6.08 -57.32
C GLU A 534 -7.48 4.99 -56.95
N LEU A 535 -7.80 4.18 -55.94
CA LEU A 535 -7.00 3.02 -55.53
C LEU A 535 -7.41 1.81 -56.37
N THR A 536 -6.47 1.19 -57.07
CA THR A 536 -6.73 -0.03 -57.86
C THR A 536 -5.52 -0.96 -57.88
N LEU A 537 -5.67 -2.13 -58.51
CA LEU A 537 -4.67 -3.20 -58.55
C LEU A 537 -4.14 -3.43 -59.98
N ILE A 538 -2.84 -3.65 -60.09
CA ILE A 538 -2.16 -3.91 -61.36
C ILE A 538 -2.41 -5.35 -61.81
N LYS A 539 -3.17 -5.55 -62.88
CA LYS A 539 -3.36 -6.87 -63.52
C LYS A 539 -2.17 -7.25 -64.39
N THR A 540 -1.62 -6.30 -65.14
CA THR A 540 -0.52 -6.57 -66.07
C THR A 540 0.33 -5.32 -66.24
N VAL A 541 1.65 -5.45 -66.07
CA VAL A 541 2.65 -4.41 -66.37
C VAL A 541 3.48 -4.80 -67.59
N ARG A 542 3.76 -3.83 -68.46
CA ARG A 542 4.69 -3.97 -69.59
C ARG A 542 5.51 -2.70 -69.77
N THR A 543 6.82 -2.82 -69.82
CA THR A 543 7.71 -1.71 -70.19
C THR A 543 8.05 -1.79 -71.68
N GLY A 544 7.91 -0.67 -72.39
CA GLY A 544 8.19 -0.58 -73.82
C GLY A 544 8.40 0.86 -74.28
N SER A 545 8.60 1.09 -75.58
CA SER A 545 8.59 2.46 -76.12
C SER A 545 7.18 2.82 -76.59
N ARG A 546 6.63 3.94 -76.10
CA ARG A 546 5.36 4.50 -76.58
C ARG A 546 5.63 5.69 -77.50
N ARG A 547 4.82 5.81 -78.55
CA ARG A 547 4.85 6.93 -79.50
C ARG A 547 3.47 7.56 -79.56
N ALA A 548 3.28 8.65 -78.84
CA ALA A 548 2.02 9.40 -78.78
C ALA A 548 2.31 10.87 -78.46
N TYR A 549 1.38 11.78 -78.80
CA TYR A 549 1.46 13.21 -78.48
C TYR A 549 2.74 13.92 -78.98
N GLY A 550 3.29 13.46 -80.11
CA GLY A 550 4.55 13.99 -80.66
C GLY A 550 5.82 13.59 -79.90
N LEU A 551 5.71 12.70 -78.89
CA LEU A 551 6.81 12.17 -78.11
C LEU A 551 7.09 10.70 -78.45
N ALA A 552 8.36 10.31 -78.35
CA ALA A 552 8.81 8.92 -78.43
C ALA A 552 9.81 8.66 -77.30
N ALA A 553 9.36 8.01 -76.24
CA ALA A 553 10.17 7.71 -75.06
C ALA A 553 9.80 6.34 -74.48
N PRO A 554 10.64 5.76 -73.58
CA PRO A 554 10.26 4.61 -72.79
C PRO A 554 9.03 4.93 -71.92
N ALA A 555 8.08 4.00 -71.84
CA ALA A 555 6.86 4.12 -71.06
C ALA A 555 6.51 2.76 -70.44
N THR A 556 5.92 2.77 -69.26
CA THR A 556 5.39 1.55 -68.62
C THR A 556 3.87 1.55 -68.72
N THR A 557 3.33 0.55 -69.40
CA THR A 557 1.89 0.31 -69.53
C THR A 557 1.40 -0.53 -68.36
N MET A 558 0.37 -0.06 -67.69
CA MET A 558 -0.31 -0.74 -66.60
C MET A 558 -1.76 -1.00 -66.99
N VAL A 559 -2.16 -2.27 -66.99
CA VAL A 559 -3.57 -2.66 -67.09
C VAL A 559 -4.08 -2.88 -65.67
N LEU A 560 -5.15 -2.18 -65.33
CA LEU A 560 -5.69 -2.06 -63.98
C LEU A 560 -6.96 -2.89 -63.82
N SER A 561 -7.28 -3.21 -62.57
CA SER A 561 -8.46 -4.00 -62.25
C SER A 561 -9.76 -3.27 -62.54
N ASP A 562 -9.77 -1.98 -62.22
CA ASP A 562 -10.94 -1.11 -62.22
C ASP A 562 -10.70 0.11 -63.15
N PRO A 563 -11.78 0.70 -63.70
CA PRO A 563 -11.67 1.95 -64.43
C PRO A 563 -11.27 3.08 -63.49
N TRP A 564 -10.25 3.85 -63.86
CA TRP A 564 -9.75 4.98 -63.05
C TRP A 564 -10.06 6.34 -63.67
N TRP A 565 -10.37 6.38 -64.96
CA TRP A 565 -10.70 7.58 -65.73
C TRP A 565 -11.56 7.24 -66.97
N GLN A 566 -12.11 8.24 -67.64
CA GLN A 566 -13.00 8.15 -68.81
C GLN A 566 -12.49 9.04 -69.97
N PRO A 567 -11.45 8.59 -70.70
CA PRO A 567 -10.80 9.40 -71.74
C PRO A 567 -11.76 9.77 -72.87
N GLN A 568 -11.82 11.06 -73.23
CA GLN A 568 -12.58 11.55 -74.37
C GLN A 568 -12.00 11.00 -75.66
N GLY A 569 -12.70 10.08 -76.30
CA GLY A 569 -12.13 9.32 -77.42
C GLY A 569 -13.07 8.27 -78.00
N ARG A 570 -12.48 7.20 -78.56
CA ARG A 570 -13.22 6.19 -79.34
C ARG A 570 -14.28 5.45 -78.52
N ASP A 571 -13.96 5.10 -77.29
CA ASP A 571 -14.86 4.33 -76.41
C ASP A 571 -15.86 5.23 -75.68
N PHE A 572 -15.52 6.52 -75.48
CA PHE A 572 -16.35 7.54 -74.84
C PHE A 572 -16.25 8.87 -75.62
N PRO A 573 -17.08 9.05 -76.67
CA PRO A 573 -17.03 10.27 -77.51
C PRO A 573 -17.30 11.56 -76.72
N ASP A 574 -18.14 11.47 -75.69
CA ASP A 574 -18.49 12.55 -74.76
C ASP A 574 -17.82 12.36 -73.38
N GLY A 575 -16.67 11.67 -73.33
CA GLY A 575 -15.91 11.47 -72.09
C GLY A 575 -15.45 12.80 -71.48
N PRO A 576 -15.48 12.95 -70.14
CA PRO A 576 -15.11 14.19 -69.46
C PRO A 576 -13.60 14.46 -69.46
N ASP A 577 -12.76 13.44 -69.67
CA ASP A 577 -11.31 13.56 -69.47
C ASP A 577 -10.59 13.96 -70.76
N THR A 578 -9.83 15.05 -70.67
CA THR A 578 -9.10 15.65 -71.78
C THR A 578 -7.59 15.42 -71.63
N MET A 579 -6.82 15.95 -72.59
CA MET A 579 -5.36 16.01 -72.44
C MET A 579 -4.93 16.80 -71.20
N GLY A 580 -5.68 17.82 -70.79
CA GLY A 580 -5.41 18.58 -69.57
C GLY A 580 -5.55 17.72 -68.31
N THR A 581 -6.58 16.87 -68.25
CA THR A 581 -6.74 15.84 -67.20
C THR A 581 -5.54 14.87 -67.17
N LEU A 582 -5.07 14.40 -68.33
CA LEU A 582 -3.89 13.52 -68.41
C LEU A 582 -2.64 14.20 -67.83
N ARG A 583 -2.43 15.49 -68.13
CA ARG A 583 -1.32 16.25 -67.57
C ARG A 583 -1.51 16.49 -66.06
N ALA A 584 -2.71 16.75 -65.58
CA ALA A 584 -2.94 16.93 -64.15
C ALA A 584 -2.84 15.62 -63.36
N SER A 585 -2.93 14.47 -64.04
CA SER A 585 -2.99 13.15 -63.40
C SER A 585 -1.63 12.53 -63.14
N THR A 586 -1.51 11.82 -62.01
CA THR A 586 -0.26 11.17 -61.59
C THR A 586 -0.52 9.84 -60.90
N ALA A 587 0.48 8.97 -60.86
CA ALA A 587 0.39 7.64 -60.26
C ALA A 587 1.42 7.48 -59.13
N HIS A 588 0.95 7.03 -57.96
CA HIS A 588 1.77 6.59 -56.85
C HIS A 588 1.95 5.08 -56.95
N VAL A 589 3.18 4.63 -57.17
CA VAL A 589 3.53 3.26 -57.52
C VAL A 589 4.72 2.75 -56.69
N ARG A 590 5.17 1.52 -56.99
CA ARG A 590 6.25 0.81 -56.28
C ARG A 590 5.88 0.54 -54.82
N GLN A 591 4.98 -0.42 -54.66
CA GLN A 591 4.55 -0.91 -53.36
C GLN A 591 5.69 -1.64 -52.63
N GLU A 592 6.01 -1.18 -51.43
CA GLU A 592 6.97 -1.80 -50.51
C GLU A 592 6.26 -2.09 -49.17
N PRO A 593 6.21 -3.36 -48.71
CA PRO A 593 5.58 -3.69 -47.45
C PRO A 593 6.40 -3.17 -46.26
N LEU A 594 5.72 -2.60 -45.27
CA LEU A 594 6.31 -2.14 -44.02
C LEU A 594 6.00 -3.13 -42.90
N GLU A 595 7.00 -3.44 -42.08
CA GLU A 595 6.82 -4.33 -40.93
C GLU A 595 6.18 -3.55 -39.76
N LEU A 596 5.10 -4.11 -39.23
CA LEU A 596 4.37 -3.54 -38.11
C LEU A 596 5.07 -3.87 -36.80
N ALA A 597 5.20 -2.88 -35.92
CA ALA A 597 5.63 -3.11 -34.56
C ALA A 597 4.45 -3.38 -33.61
N ARG A 598 4.74 -3.92 -32.43
CA ARG A 598 3.78 -3.93 -31.32
C ARG A 598 3.66 -2.53 -30.73
N GLU A 599 2.43 -2.13 -30.40
CA GLU A 599 2.11 -0.88 -29.73
C GLU A 599 2.54 -0.94 -28.26
N PRO A 600 3.35 0.02 -27.76
CA PRO A 600 3.69 0.09 -26.35
C PRO A 600 2.48 0.40 -25.48
N VAL A 601 2.30 -0.36 -24.39
CA VAL A 601 1.28 -0.06 -23.38
C VAL A 601 1.89 0.88 -22.35
N THR A 602 1.53 2.16 -22.40
CA THR A 602 2.12 3.21 -21.53
C THR A 602 1.28 3.51 -20.29
N ALA A 603 0.04 3.03 -20.21
CA ALA A 603 -0.84 3.30 -19.08
C ALA A 603 -0.31 2.69 -17.78
N ASP A 604 -0.21 3.50 -16.73
CA ASP A 604 0.20 3.05 -15.40
C ASP A 604 -0.68 1.91 -14.85
N VAL A 605 -0.11 1.14 -13.93
CA VAL A 605 -0.80 0.03 -13.27
C VAL A 605 -1.55 0.55 -12.04
N ALA A 606 -2.87 0.44 -12.08
CA ALA A 606 -3.76 0.78 -10.97
C ALA A 606 -5.05 -0.06 -11.03
N GLY A 607 -5.89 0.05 -9.98
CA GLY A 607 -7.20 -0.60 -9.95
C GLY A 607 -7.14 -2.06 -9.50
N ARG A 608 -8.12 -2.86 -9.94
CA ARG A 608 -8.31 -4.25 -9.49
C ARG A 608 -7.79 -5.31 -10.45
N GLU A 609 -7.48 -4.95 -11.68
CA GLU A 609 -7.14 -5.91 -12.73
C GLU A 609 -5.75 -5.63 -13.28
N LEU A 610 -4.97 -6.69 -13.50
CA LEU A 610 -3.64 -6.62 -14.07
C LEU A 610 -3.47 -7.70 -15.14
N GLU A 611 -3.18 -7.26 -16.36
CA GLU A 611 -2.79 -8.12 -17.47
C GLU A 611 -1.28 -8.41 -17.42
N LEU A 612 -0.92 -9.70 -17.45
CA LEU A 612 0.46 -10.15 -17.46
C LEU A 612 1.00 -10.30 -18.89
N ASP A 613 2.31 -10.27 -19.03
CA ASP A 613 3.04 -10.38 -20.31
C ASP A 613 2.87 -11.73 -21.03
N GLY A 614 2.28 -12.75 -20.39
CA GLY A 614 1.99 -14.04 -21.00
C GLY A 614 0.99 -14.90 -20.23
N LEU A 615 0.90 -16.17 -20.65
CA LEU A 615 0.12 -17.19 -19.96
C LEU A 615 0.93 -17.81 -18.81
N TYR A 616 0.40 -17.73 -17.59
CA TYR A 616 0.99 -18.28 -16.38
C TYR A 616 0.02 -19.29 -15.77
N ASP A 617 0.45 -20.54 -15.66
CA ASP A 617 -0.40 -21.63 -15.17
C ASP A 617 -0.38 -21.75 -13.64
N GLY A 618 -1.44 -22.36 -13.08
CA GLY A 618 -1.52 -22.79 -11.67
C GLY A 618 -1.74 -21.67 -10.65
N LEU A 619 -1.94 -20.43 -11.08
CA LEU A 619 -2.32 -19.31 -10.21
C LEU A 619 -3.79 -19.44 -9.79
N THR A 620 -4.05 -19.55 -8.50
CA THR A 620 -5.40 -19.76 -7.97
C THR A 620 -5.92 -18.57 -7.17
N ALA A 621 -7.25 -18.39 -7.17
CA ALA A 621 -7.91 -17.47 -6.25
C ALA A 621 -7.63 -17.88 -4.78
N GLY A 622 -7.45 -16.89 -3.90
CA GLY A 622 -7.06 -17.11 -2.50
C GLY A 622 -5.56 -17.02 -2.24
N ARG A 623 -4.73 -16.99 -3.28
CA ARG A 623 -3.27 -16.87 -3.16
C ARG A 623 -2.84 -15.44 -2.82
N TRP A 624 -1.87 -15.33 -1.91
CA TRP A 624 -1.19 -14.07 -1.59
C TRP A 624 -0.25 -13.66 -2.73
N VAL A 625 -0.26 -12.39 -3.07
CA VAL A 625 0.68 -11.79 -4.02
C VAL A 625 1.16 -10.45 -3.48
N VAL A 626 2.38 -10.05 -3.82
CA VAL A 626 2.90 -8.73 -3.47
C VAL A 626 3.24 -7.98 -4.75
N VAL A 627 2.65 -6.81 -4.93
CA VAL A 627 2.93 -5.92 -6.07
C VAL A 627 3.93 -4.87 -5.60
N THR A 628 4.99 -4.68 -6.36
CA THR A 628 6.05 -3.69 -6.09
C THR A 628 6.33 -2.86 -7.33
N GLY A 629 6.74 -1.60 -7.17
CA GLY A 629 7.15 -0.73 -8.28
C GLY A 629 7.32 0.73 -7.85
N VAL A 630 7.71 1.58 -8.79
CA VAL A 630 7.77 3.04 -8.59
C VAL A 630 6.37 3.62 -8.62
N ARG A 631 6.05 4.42 -7.60
CA ARG A 631 4.78 5.12 -7.47
C ARG A 631 4.73 6.35 -8.38
N THR A 632 3.68 6.47 -9.18
CA THR A 632 3.39 7.64 -10.04
C THR A 632 2.25 8.50 -9.49
N ASP A 633 1.58 8.06 -8.42
CA ASP A 633 0.58 8.86 -7.70
C ASP A 633 1.19 9.99 -6.86
N LEU A 634 2.54 10.08 -6.82
CA LEU A 634 3.32 11.09 -6.13
C LEU A 634 3.97 12.04 -7.14
N ALA A 635 4.07 13.32 -6.80
CA ALA A 635 4.82 14.29 -7.61
C ALA A 635 6.35 14.06 -7.58
N ALA A 636 6.84 13.19 -6.70
CA ALA A 636 8.25 12.82 -6.59
C ALA A 636 8.55 11.54 -7.38
N ALA A 637 9.52 11.61 -8.29
CA ALA A 637 9.97 10.46 -9.06
C ALA A 637 10.79 9.47 -8.21
N GLY A 638 10.64 8.17 -8.49
CA GLY A 638 11.51 7.12 -7.96
C GLY A 638 11.14 6.56 -6.58
N VAL A 639 10.02 6.98 -5.97
CA VAL A 639 9.55 6.42 -4.70
C VAL A 639 9.04 5.00 -4.92
N GLN A 640 9.72 4.02 -4.32
CA GLN A 640 9.30 2.62 -4.36
C GLN A 640 8.11 2.37 -3.43
N GLY A 641 7.11 1.64 -3.92
CA GLY A 641 5.95 1.18 -3.16
C GLY A 641 5.83 -0.34 -3.22
N ALA A 642 5.20 -0.92 -2.20
CA ALA A 642 4.85 -2.33 -2.16
C ALA A 642 3.50 -2.52 -1.46
N GLU A 643 2.67 -3.43 -1.99
CA GLU A 643 1.34 -3.75 -1.46
C GLU A 643 1.09 -5.26 -1.40
N LEU A 644 0.56 -5.74 -0.28
CA LEU A 644 0.08 -7.11 -0.14
C LEU A 644 -1.35 -7.21 -0.68
N LEU A 645 -1.58 -8.14 -1.59
CA LEU A 645 -2.89 -8.40 -2.18
C LEU A 645 -3.22 -9.90 -2.11
N MET A 646 -4.49 -10.20 -2.35
CA MET A 646 -4.96 -11.57 -2.53
C MET A 646 -5.71 -11.66 -3.86
N LEU A 647 -5.44 -12.73 -4.62
CA LEU A 647 -6.12 -12.98 -5.89
C LEU A 647 -7.57 -13.38 -5.64
N ALA A 648 -8.51 -12.68 -6.29
CA ALA A 648 -9.93 -13.01 -6.28
C ALA A 648 -10.32 -13.90 -7.47
N ALA A 649 -9.71 -13.67 -8.63
CA ALA A 649 -9.90 -14.48 -9.83
C ALA A 649 -8.65 -14.46 -10.72
N VAL A 650 -8.49 -15.51 -11.52
CA VAL A 650 -7.45 -15.63 -12.55
C VAL A 650 -8.13 -16.11 -13.83
N VAL A 651 -7.92 -15.37 -14.92
CA VAL A 651 -8.57 -15.60 -16.21
C VAL A 651 -7.49 -15.68 -17.29
N HIS A 652 -7.59 -16.68 -18.17
CA HIS A 652 -6.72 -16.84 -19.34
C HIS A 652 -7.52 -16.54 -20.60
N THR A 653 -7.22 -15.41 -21.23
CA THR A 653 -7.93 -14.95 -22.42
C THR A 653 -6.99 -14.15 -23.31
N GLY A 654 -7.28 -14.07 -24.60
CA GLY A 654 -6.75 -13.01 -25.48
C GLY A 654 -7.82 -12.00 -25.86
N GLN A 655 -8.89 -11.94 -25.05
CA GLN A 655 -9.73 -10.76 -24.99
C GLN A 655 -9.03 -9.75 -24.08
N SER A 656 -8.82 -8.53 -24.58
CA SER A 656 -8.64 -7.40 -23.69
C SER A 656 -9.88 -7.26 -22.78
N GLY A 657 -9.74 -6.66 -21.59
CA GLY A 657 -10.81 -6.50 -20.58
C GLY A 657 -12.13 -5.88 -21.11
N ASP A 658 -12.13 -5.39 -22.35
CA ASP A 658 -13.22 -4.75 -23.05
C ASP A 658 -14.05 -5.71 -23.96
N GLY A 659 -13.80 -7.02 -23.89
CA GLY A 659 -14.70 -8.07 -24.43
C GLY A 659 -14.63 -8.30 -25.95
N GLY A 660 -13.67 -7.69 -26.65
CA GLY A 660 -13.30 -8.06 -28.02
C GLY A 660 -12.22 -9.13 -27.99
N ILE A 661 -12.42 -10.26 -28.71
CA ILE A 661 -11.31 -11.16 -29.04
C ILE A 661 -10.48 -10.40 -30.08
N LEU A 662 -9.24 -10.05 -29.74
CA LEU A 662 -8.33 -9.47 -30.71
C LEU A 662 -7.77 -10.60 -31.57
N ALA A 663 -8.04 -10.53 -32.86
CA ALA A 663 -7.61 -11.53 -33.83
C ALA A 663 -6.09 -11.63 -33.88
N GLY A 664 -5.55 -12.85 -33.78
CA GLY A 664 -4.12 -13.12 -33.91
C GLY A 664 -3.29 -13.00 -32.63
N GLU A 665 -3.88 -12.53 -31.53
CA GLU A 665 -3.15 -12.37 -30.26
C GLU A 665 -2.86 -13.70 -29.54
N ASP A 666 -1.78 -13.67 -28.76
CA ASP A 666 -1.41 -14.72 -27.81
C ASP A 666 -2.36 -14.68 -26.59
N ARG A 667 -2.54 -15.81 -25.90
CA ARG A 667 -3.33 -15.83 -24.65
C ARG A 667 -2.52 -15.23 -23.50
N HIS A 668 -3.14 -14.33 -22.75
CA HIS A 668 -2.56 -13.67 -21.57
C HIS A 668 -3.30 -14.06 -20.29
N THR A 669 -2.63 -13.84 -19.16
CA THR A 669 -3.21 -14.04 -17.82
C THR A 669 -3.64 -12.71 -17.24
N PHE A 670 -4.90 -12.66 -16.80
CA PHE A 670 -5.49 -11.52 -16.12
C PHE A 670 -5.68 -11.86 -14.65
N LEU A 671 -5.04 -11.08 -13.78
CA LEU A 671 -5.19 -11.18 -12.34
C LEU A 671 -6.24 -10.19 -11.88
N THR A 672 -7.26 -10.67 -11.17
CA THR A 672 -8.22 -9.81 -10.46
C THR A 672 -7.91 -9.84 -8.97
N PHE A 673 -7.57 -8.69 -8.39
CA PHE A 673 -7.31 -8.54 -6.96
C PHE A 673 -8.62 -8.42 -6.15
N ALA A 674 -8.60 -8.91 -4.91
CA ALA A 674 -9.74 -8.84 -3.99
C ALA A 674 -10.10 -7.40 -3.60
N GLN A 675 -9.09 -6.54 -3.50
CA GLN A 675 -9.21 -5.09 -3.31
C GLN A 675 -8.42 -4.38 -4.42
N PRO A 676 -8.84 -3.17 -4.85
CA PRO A 676 -8.04 -2.36 -5.76
C PRO A 676 -6.69 -2.01 -5.12
N LEU A 677 -5.66 -1.86 -5.96
CA LEU A 677 -4.40 -1.22 -5.60
C LEU A 677 -4.67 0.16 -5.00
N ALA A 678 -4.05 0.46 -3.86
CA ALA A 678 -4.15 1.78 -3.24
C ALA A 678 -3.22 2.81 -3.90
N TYR A 679 -2.13 2.35 -4.53
CA TYR A 679 -1.18 3.17 -5.26
C TYR A 679 -1.32 2.98 -6.78
N THR A 680 -0.73 3.91 -7.52
CA THR A 680 -0.58 3.84 -8.99
C THR A 680 0.90 3.68 -9.29
N TYR A 681 1.24 2.69 -10.11
CA TYR A 681 2.63 2.32 -10.37
C TYR A 681 3.03 2.52 -11.83
N GLN A 682 4.27 2.96 -12.01
CA GLN A 682 4.91 3.04 -13.32
C GLN A 682 5.09 1.64 -13.89
N ARG A 683 4.44 1.35 -15.02
CA ARG A 683 4.27 -0.02 -15.53
C ARG A 683 5.57 -0.81 -15.70
N ASP A 684 6.59 -0.21 -16.31
CA ASP A 684 7.89 -0.85 -16.58
C ASP A 684 8.69 -1.21 -15.32
N THR A 685 8.35 -0.60 -14.19
CA THR A 685 8.97 -0.89 -12.88
C THR A 685 8.19 -1.93 -12.07
N VAL A 686 6.98 -2.31 -12.49
CA VAL A 686 6.10 -3.19 -11.73
C VAL A 686 6.60 -4.64 -11.77
N SER A 687 6.71 -5.24 -10.58
CA SER A 687 6.96 -6.67 -10.40
C SER A 687 5.97 -7.25 -9.40
N VAL A 688 5.36 -8.39 -9.75
CA VAL A 688 4.40 -9.10 -8.88
C VAL A 688 5.00 -10.43 -8.43
N PHE A 689 5.18 -10.59 -7.12
CA PHE A 689 5.64 -11.84 -6.52
C PHE A 689 4.44 -12.77 -6.26
N GLY A 690 4.45 -13.95 -6.88
CA GLY A 690 3.39 -14.97 -6.71
C GLY A 690 3.72 -16.10 -5.72
N ASN A 691 5.00 -16.23 -5.35
CA ASN A 691 5.50 -17.19 -4.35
C ASN A 691 5.55 -16.58 -2.95
N VAL A 692 4.42 -16.03 -2.47
CA VAL A 692 4.35 -15.32 -1.20
C VAL A 692 3.77 -16.22 -0.10
N ALA A 693 4.52 -16.41 0.98
CA ALA A 693 4.09 -17.14 2.17
C ALA A 693 3.92 -16.18 3.36
N HIS A 694 2.89 -16.44 4.17
CA HIS A 694 2.79 -15.85 5.49
C HIS A 694 3.88 -16.42 6.41
N ALA A 695 4.56 -15.56 7.18
CA ALA A 695 5.59 -15.94 8.11
C ALA A 695 5.50 -15.14 9.41
N THR A 696 6.07 -15.69 10.48
CA THR A 696 6.07 -15.04 11.79
C THR A 696 7.46 -15.09 12.40
N HIS A 697 7.79 -14.10 13.22
CA HIS A 697 9.06 -14.04 13.94
C HIS A 697 9.20 -15.18 14.96
N GLY A 698 10.39 -15.76 15.06
CA GLY A 698 10.75 -16.83 15.98
C GLY A 698 11.19 -18.11 15.27
N GLU A 699 11.98 -18.92 15.96
CA GLU A 699 12.54 -20.18 15.47
C GLU A 699 12.04 -21.36 16.32
N THR A 700 11.58 -22.43 15.67
CA THR A 700 11.13 -23.67 16.30
C THR A 700 12.30 -24.44 16.90
N ARG A 701 12.13 -24.80 18.18
CA ARG A 701 13.05 -25.59 18.99
C ARG A 701 12.33 -26.81 19.54
N GLN A 702 13.05 -27.92 19.62
CA GLN A 702 12.61 -29.16 20.25
C GLN A 702 13.64 -29.54 21.29
N GLU A 703 13.23 -29.66 22.55
CA GLU A 703 14.15 -30.01 23.63
C GLU A 703 13.57 -31.02 24.61
N VAL A 704 14.48 -31.76 25.25
CA VAL A 704 14.18 -32.62 26.38
C VAL A 704 14.45 -31.82 27.66
N LEU A 705 13.40 -31.62 28.46
CA LEU A 705 13.46 -30.87 29.70
C LEU A 705 14.00 -31.71 30.85
N GLY A 706 13.69 -33.02 30.87
CA GLY A 706 14.25 -33.96 31.83
C GLY A 706 13.35 -35.15 32.14
N ALA A 707 13.60 -35.73 33.31
CA ALA A 707 12.93 -36.90 33.85
C ALA A 707 11.86 -36.50 34.88
N GLY A 708 10.63 -36.97 34.69
CA GLY A 708 9.57 -36.83 35.66
C GLY A 708 9.71 -37.80 36.83
N ASN A 709 9.28 -37.39 38.02
CA ASN A 709 9.26 -38.22 39.23
C ASN A 709 7.92 -38.15 39.97
N ALA A 710 7.11 -39.22 39.95
CA ALA A 710 5.79 -39.20 40.57
C ALA A 710 5.78 -38.96 42.10
N ALA A 711 6.92 -39.10 42.78
CA ALA A 711 7.05 -38.80 44.21
C ALA A 711 7.05 -37.30 44.51
N LEU A 712 7.52 -36.46 43.57
CA LEU A 712 7.67 -35.03 43.77
C LEU A 712 6.41 -34.28 43.29
N ALA A 713 5.84 -33.46 44.17
CA ALA A 713 4.77 -32.54 43.83
C ALA A 713 5.34 -31.27 43.18
N LEU A 714 4.52 -30.60 42.35
CA LEU A 714 4.84 -29.30 41.76
C LEU A 714 6.22 -29.23 41.09
N GLN A 715 6.60 -30.29 40.38
CA GLN A 715 7.87 -30.32 39.66
C GLN A 715 7.93 -29.21 38.63
N GLN A 716 9.09 -28.55 38.57
CA GLN A 716 9.36 -27.43 37.71
C GLN A 716 10.47 -27.77 36.72
N PHE A 717 10.31 -27.31 35.49
CA PHE A 717 11.31 -27.41 34.44
C PHE A 717 11.43 -26.08 33.72
N THR A 718 12.66 -25.63 33.47
CA THR A 718 12.92 -24.35 32.82
C THR A 718 13.31 -24.59 31.36
N LEU A 719 12.75 -23.78 30.45
CA LEU A 719 13.13 -23.81 29.04
C LEU A 719 14.58 -23.33 28.88
N LYS A 720 15.38 -24.01 28.06
CA LYS A 720 16.81 -23.66 27.89
C LYS A 720 17.02 -22.46 26.99
N GLN A 721 16.07 -22.19 26.09
CA GLN A 721 16.11 -21.04 25.19
C GLN A 721 15.02 -20.04 25.60
N ALA A 722 15.42 -18.80 25.76
CA ALA A 722 14.56 -17.67 26.06
C ALA A 722 14.72 -16.60 24.96
N PRO A 723 13.70 -15.79 24.68
CA PRO A 723 12.32 -15.84 25.22
C PRO A 723 11.40 -16.79 24.43
N LEU A 724 10.34 -17.30 25.08
CA LEU A 724 9.26 -18.06 24.44
C LEU A 724 8.47 -17.16 23.49
N THR A 725 8.25 -17.62 22.26
CA THR A 725 7.46 -16.91 21.26
C THR A 725 5.97 -17.07 21.52
N TYR A 726 5.26 -15.95 21.56
CA TYR A 726 3.81 -15.87 21.54
C TYR A 726 3.33 -15.23 20.23
N LEU A 727 2.28 -15.79 19.65
CA LEU A 727 1.64 -15.26 18.44
C LEU A 727 0.44 -14.40 18.83
N ALA A 728 0.19 -13.33 18.07
CA ALA A 728 -1.04 -12.55 18.23
C ALA A 728 -2.25 -13.47 18.02
N ALA A 729 -3.24 -13.38 18.91
CA ALA A 729 -4.42 -14.23 18.89
C ALA A 729 -5.66 -13.47 19.34
N PRO A 730 -6.87 -13.82 18.86
CA PRO A 730 -8.11 -13.12 19.21
C PRO A 730 -8.65 -13.61 20.58
N THR A 731 -7.79 -13.63 21.60
CA THR A 731 -8.09 -13.98 22.99
C THR A 731 -8.10 -12.72 23.86
N PRO A 732 -8.62 -12.75 25.10
CA PRO A 732 -8.58 -11.57 25.98
C PRO A 732 -7.15 -11.14 26.33
N ALA A 733 -6.19 -12.08 26.28
CA ALA A 733 -4.78 -11.78 26.45
C ALA A 733 -4.13 -11.17 25.21
N GLY A 734 -4.74 -11.34 24.04
CA GLY A 734 -4.18 -10.93 22.76
C GLY A 734 -3.03 -11.77 22.23
N ALA A 735 -2.67 -12.83 22.95
CA ALA A 735 -1.54 -13.70 22.65
C ALA A 735 -1.90 -15.18 22.84
N ALA A 736 -1.25 -16.04 22.06
CA ALA A 736 -1.28 -17.49 22.20
C ALA A 736 0.15 -18.05 22.23
N SER A 737 0.40 -18.92 23.21
CA SER A 737 1.68 -19.62 23.38
C SER A 737 1.93 -20.62 22.26
N THR A 738 3.18 -20.70 21.80
CA THR A 738 3.62 -21.74 20.84
C THR A 738 4.10 -23.01 21.53
N LEU A 739 4.09 -23.05 22.87
CA LEU A 739 4.62 -24.14 23.68
C LEU A 739 3.72 -25.38 23.63
N VAL A 740 4.33 -26.51 23.28
CA VAL A 740 3.72 -27.84 23.30
C VAL A 740 4.58 -28.74 24.18
N VAL A 741 4.06 -29.11 25.36
CA VAL A 741 4.74 -30.04 26.27
C VAL A 741 4.14 -31.43 26.13
N ARG A 742 5.00 -32.43 25.94
CA ARG A 742 4.64 -33.85 25.88
C ARG A 742 5.36 -34.63 26.97
N VAL A 743 4.63 -35.46 27.69
CA VAL A 743 5.17 -36.38 28.70
C VAL A 743 4.85 -37.80 28.26
N ASN A 744 5.86 -38.66 28.10
CA ASN A 744 5.71 -40.00 27.52
C ASN A 744 5.00 -39.98 26.14
N GLY A 745 5.27 -38.95 25.32
CA GLY A 745 4.64 -38.77 24.00
C GLY A 745 3.21 -38.22 24.03
N VAL A 746 2.60 -38.05 25.21
CA VAL A 746 1.25 -37.51 25.38
C VAL A 746 1.31 -36.02 25.64
N GLN A 747 0.54 -35.22 24.89
CA GLN A 747 0.47 -33.76 25.10
C GLN A 747 -0.26 -33.42 26.41
N TRP A 748 0.34 -32.52 27.17
CA TRP A 748 -0.28 -31.90 28.34
C TRP A 748 -0.78 -30.51 27.90
N PRO A 749 -2.01 -30.09 28.26
CA PRO A 749 -2.50 -28.76 27.94
C PRO A 749 -1.92 -27.70 28.91
N GLU A 750 -1.61 -26.53 28.37
CA GLU A 750 -1.30 -25.34 29.16
C GLU A 750 -2.59 -24.79 29.77
N VAL A 751 -2.58 -24.52 31.08
CA VAL A 751 -3.70 -23.89 31.77
C VAL A 751 -3.27 -22.54 32.36
N PRO A 752 -4.21 -21.58 32.53
CA PRO A 752 -3.91 -20.33 33.20
C PRO A 752 -3.34 -20.60 34.59
N SER A 753 -4.05 -21.26 35.50
CA SER A 753 -3.48 -21.64 36.79
C SER A 753 -3.76 -23.11 37.07
N LEU A 754 -2.92 -23.73 37.90
CA LEU A 754 -3.16 -25.10 38.39
C LEU A 754 -4.50 -25.19 39.13
N GLY A 755 -5.01 -24.08 39.68
CA GLY A 755 -6.34 -24.00 40.30
C GLY A 755 -7.51 -24.29 39.36
N TYR A 756 -7.33 -24.17 38.04
CA TYR A 756 -8.35 -24.51 37.04
C TYR A 756 -8.45 -26.02 36.78
N LEU A 757 -7.48 -26.81 37.25
CA LEU A 757 -7.49 -28.26 37.12
C LEU A 757 -8.24 -28.88 38.30
N ALA A 758 -9.18 -29.77 38.00
CA ALA A 758 -9.93 -30.52 39.01
C ALA A 758 -9.46 -31.98 39.06
N GLY A 759 -8.99 -32.42 40.21
CA GLY A 759 -8.49 -33.79 40.42
C GLY A 759 -7.18 -34.08 39.67
N PRO A 760 -6.90 -35.35 39.32
CA PRO A 760 -5.67 -35.75 38.63
C PRO A 760 -5.76 -35.50 37.10
N GLN A 761 -6.18 -34.31 36.68
CA GLN A 761 -6.20 -33.92 35.28
C GLN A 761 -4.80 -33.51 34.78
N ARG A 762 -4.44 -33.91 33.56
CA ARG A 762 -3.19 -33.48 32.92
C ARG A 762 -3.27 -31.98 32.64
N GLY A 763 -2.27 -31.25 33.10
CA GLY A 763 -2.10 -29.84 32.76
C GLY A 763 -0.82 -29.30 33.37
N PHE A 764 -0.32 -28.24 32.77
CA PHE A 764 0.83 -27.51 33.28
C PHE A 764 0.55 -26.01 33.23
N PHE A 765 1.30 -25.27 34.03
CA PHE A 765 1.25 -23.81 34.12
C PHE A 765 2.64 -23.24 33.81
N THR A 766 2.70 -22.10 33.12
CA THR A 766 3.92 -21.38 32.73
C THR A 766 4.09 -20.09 33.52
N SER A 767 5.26 -19.88 34.11
CA SER A 767 5.63 -18.62 34.75
C SER A 767 6.89 -18.07 34.11
N ASP A 768 6.86 -16.80 33.69
CA ASP A 768 8.01 -16.13 33.12
C ASP A 768 8.76 -15.34 34.18
N THR A 769 10.08 -15.46 34.17
CA THR A 769 10.96 -14.59 34.96
C THR A 769 11.11 -13.23 34.28
N PRO A 770 11.49 -12.18 35.03
CA PRO A 770 11.90 -10.89 34.47
C PRO A 770 12.93 -10.98 33.34
N THR A 771 13.79 -12.00 33.37
CA THR A 771 14.83 -12.25 32.35
C THR A 771 14.29 -12.90 31.08
N GLY A 772 12.97 -13.09 30.96
CA GLY A 772 12.30 -13.73 29.82
C GLY A 772 12.40 -15.26 29.81
N THR A 773 12.83 -15.88 30.92
CA THR A 773 12.98 -17.32 31.02
C THR A 773 11.67 -17.95 31.50
N THR A 774 11.11 -18.87 30.72
CA THR A 774 9.86 -19.55 31.06
C THR A 774 10.11 -20.81 31.88
N THR A 775 9.43 -20.93 33.01
CA THR A 775 9.40 -22.13 33.86
C THR A 775 8.03 -22.79 33.78
N ILE A 776 8.02 -24.09 33.51
CA ILE A 776 6.85 -24.95 33.46
C ILE A 776 6.69 -25.63 34.81
N THR A 777 5.52 -25.49 35.43
CA THR A 777 5.15 -26.14 36.69
C THR A 777 4.02 -27.13 36.45
N PHE A 778 4.19 -28.37 36.89
CA PHE A 778 3.16 -29.42 36.82
C PHE A 778 2.30 -29.47 38.09
N GLY A 779 1.06 -29.92 37.95
CA GLY A 779 0.10 -30.01 39.06
C GLY A 779 0.35 -31.14 40.05
N ASN A 780 -0.45 -31.15 41.11
CA ASN A 780 -0.59 -32.24 42.07
C ASN A 780 -2.06 -32.33 42.55
N PRO A 781 -2.60 -33.53 42.83
CA PRO A 781 -3.99 -33.62 43.29
C PRO A 781 -4.18 -32.84 44.61
N PRO A 782 -5.27 -32.06 44.76
CA PRO A 782 -6.46 -31.99 43.89
C PRO A 782 -6.35 -31.06 42.66
N HIS A 783 -5.24 -30.34 42.46
CA HIS A 783 -5.02 -29.36 41.40
C HIS A 783 -4.05 -29.88 40.33
N GLY A 784 -4.51 -30.87 39.56
CA GLY A 784 -3.79 -31.47 38.45
C GLY A 784 -3.09 -32.80 38.77
N GLN A 785 -2.54 -33.43 37.75
CA GLN A 785 -1.88 -34.73 37.83
C GLN A 785 -0.39 -34.59 38.14
N ARG A 786 0.13 -35.43 39.05
CA ARG A 786 1.58 -35.57 39.22
C ARG A 786 2.23 -36.15 37.97
N LEU A 787 3.45 -35.74 37.72
CA LEU A 787 4.21 -36.19 36.55
C LEU A 787 4.55 -37.69 36.68
N PRO A 788 4.27 -38.52 35.67
CA PRO A 788 4.68 -39.93 35.67
C PRO A 788 6.20 -40.09 35.78
N THR A 789 6.66 -41.07 36.56
CA THR A 789 8.09 -41.39 36.65
C THR A 789 8.59 -41.92 35.31
N GLY A 790 9.68 -41.35 34.79
CA GLY A 790 10.32 -41.81 33.56
C GLY A 790 11.64 -41.09 33.30
N THR A 791 12.41 -41.60 32.33
CA THR A 791 13.69 -41.01 31.89
C THR A 791 13.47 -40.20 30.62
N ASP A 792 13.93 -38.95 30.59
CA ASP A 792 13.83 -38.06 29.40
C ASP A 792 12.43 -38.01 28.79
N ASN A 793 11.42 -38.16 29.65
CA ASN A 793 10.04 -38.30 29.23
C ASN A 793 9.36 -36.96 29.02
N VAL A 794 9.87 -35.87 29.60
CA VAL A 794 9.33 -34.53 29.42
C VAL A 794 10.04 -33.85 28.26
N ARG A 795 9.28 -33.57 27.20
CA ARG A 795 9.75 -32.92 25.98
C ARG A 795 8.92 -31.67 25.73
N ALA A 796 9.57 -30.60 25.30
CA ALA A 796 8.92 -29.36 24.91
C ALA A 796 9.29 -29.00 23.47
N GLY A 797 8.28 -28.69 22.68
CA GLY A 797 8.42 -28.03 21.39
C GLY A 797 7.88 -26.62 21.52
N TYR A 798 8.65 -25.61 21.14
CA TYR A 798 8.25 -24.21 21.22
C TYR A 798 9.04 -23.38 20.23
N ARG A 799 8.67 -22.11 20.07
CA ARG A 799 9.45 -21.15 19.29
C ARG A 799 10.19 -20.18 20.19
N SER A 800 11.40 -19.79 19.80
CA SER A 800 12.23 -18.81 20.49
C SER A 800 12.44 -17.58 19.61
N GLY A 801 12.26 -16.38 20.17
CA GLY A 801 12.39 -15.11 19.47
C GLY A 801 11.07 -14.33 19.44
N ILE A 802 11.10 -13.09 19.91
CA ILE A 802 9.92 -12.24 20.07
C ILE A 802 10.33 -10.77 20.16
N GLY A 803 9.35 -9.86 20.16
CA GLY A 803 9.61 -8.47 20.53
C GLY A 803 9.76 -7.51 19.36
N ALA A 804 10.07 -6.26 19.71
CA ALA A 804 10.36 -5.17 18.79
C ALA A 804 11.51 -5.45 17.79
N PRO A 805 12.57 -6.22 18.13
CA PRO A 805 13.62 -6.56 17.16
C PRO A 805 13.09 -7.29 15.91
N GLY A 806 11.94 -7.97 16.02
CA GLY A 806 11.29 -8.63 14.89
C GLY A 806 10.72 -7.67 13.85
N ASN A 807 10.64 -6.35 14.10
CA ASN A 807 10.15 -5.35 13.14
C ASN A 807 11.27 -4.88 12.21
N VAL A 808 11.68 -5.76 11.29
CA VAL A 808 12.70 -5.52 10.26
C VAL A 808 12.15 -4.75 9.05
N ARG A 809 13.05 -4.02 8.37
CA ARG A 809 12.74 -3.22 7.17
C ARG A 809 12.42 -4.11 5.95
N ALA A 810 11.81 -3.52 4.93
CA ALA A 810 11.62 -4.19 3.64
C ALA A 810 13.00 -4.59 3.05
N GLY A 811 13.09 -5.80 2.50
CA GLY A 811 14.29 -6.37 1.89
C GLY A 811 15.35 -6.88 2.88
N GLN A 812 15.15 -6.71 4.19
CA GLN A 812 16.14 -7.08 5.20
C GLN A 812 16.22 -8.59 5.46
N ILE A 813 15.12 -9.32 5.30
CA ILE A 813 15.08 -10.79 5.34
C ILE A 813 15.53 -11.29 3.97
N SER A 814 16.74 -11.81 3.87
CA SER A 814 17.29 -12.27 2.60
C SER A 814 18.13 -13.54 2.67
N GLN A 815 18.33 -14.10 3.87
CA GLN A 815 19.11 -15.32 4.06
C GLN A 815 18.20 -16.53 4.29
N LEU A 816 18.27 -17.54 3.41
CA LEU A 816 17.62 -18.83 3.63
C LEU A 816 18.38 -19.62 4.71
N ALA A 817 17.74 -19.84 5.86
CA ALA A 817 18.29 -20.65 6.95
C ALA A 817 17.97 -22.14 6.77
N THR A 818 16.75 -22.44 6.31
CA THR A 818 16.41 -23.77 5.77
C THR A 818 16.36 -23.63 4.24
N ARG A 819 16.93 -24.59 3.52
CA ARG A 819 16.91 -24.61 2.04
C ARG A 819 16.03 -25.76 1.54
N PRO A 820 14.71 -25.56 1.38
CA PRO A 820 13.87 -26.49 0.65
C PRO A 820 14.43 -26.72 -0.76
N LEU A 821 14.29 -27.96 -1.27
CA LEU A 821 14.81 -28.33 -2.58
C LEU A 821 14.22 -27.43 -3.67
N GLY A 822 15.07 -26.80 -4.49
CA GLY A 822 14.65 -25.93 -5.60
C GLY A 822 14.43 -24.46 -5.22
N VAL A 823 14.53 -24.06 -3.95
CA VAL A 823 14.47 -22.65 -3.53
C VAL A 823 15.88 -22.05 -3.47
N THR A 824 16.10 -20.93 -4.16
CA THR A 824 17.42 -20.29 -4.30
C THR A 824 17.56 -19.04 -3.44
N ALA A 825 16.49 -18.27 -3.26
CA ALA A 825 16.49 -17.04 -2.46
C ALA A 825 15.15 -16.82 -1.74
N VAL A 826 15.17 -15.90 -0.77
CA VAL A 826 13.99 -15.39 -0.07
C VAL A 826 14.15 -13.88 0.09
N THR A 827 13.05 -13.14 0.03
CA THR A 827 13.03 -11.71 0.36
C THR A 827 11.72 -11.34 1.06
N ASN A 828 11.71 -10.28 1.87
CA ASN A 828 10.48 -9.66 2.35
C ASN A 828 10.24 -8.32 1.63
N PRO A 829 9.39 -8.26 0.59
CA PRO A 829 9.18 -6.99 -0.12
C PRO A 829 8.50 -5.91 0.76
N LEU A 830 7.79 -6.34 1.81
CA LEU A 830 7.15 -5.47 2.80
C LEU A 830 7.96 -5.47 4.11
N ARG A 831 7.93 -4.34 4.83
CA ARG A 831 8.40 -4.32 6.22
C ARG A 831 7.57 -5.26 7.08
N THR A 832 8.16 -5.73 8.16
CA THR A 832 7.44 -6.53 9.16
C THR A 832 6.87 -5.61 10.25
N SER A 833 5.77 -6.01 10.87
CA SER A 833 5.13 -5.22 11.94
C SER A 833 4.37 -6.08 12.94
N GLY A 834 3.95 -5.44 14.05
CA GLY A 834 3.19 -6.08 15.12
C GLY A 834 4.04 -6.80 16.17
N GLY A 835 5.37 -6.84 16.04
CA GLY A 835 6.26 -7.42 17.04
C GLY A 835 6.49 -6.47 18.21
N ALA A 836 6.14 -6.87 19.43
CA ALA A 836 6.22 -5.98 20.60
C ALA A 836 6.78 -6.70 21.82
N GLY A 837 7.47 -5.95 22.67
CA GLY A 837 8.07 -6.46 23.91
C GLY A 837 7.03 -6.93 24.93
N ALA A 838 7.50 -7.64 25.95
CA ALA A 838 6.66 -7.98 27.09
C ALA A 838 6.26 -6.72 27.88
N GLU A 839 5.15 -6.82 28.59
CA GLU A 839 4.64 -5.74 29.42
C GLU A 839 5.67 -5.31 30.49
N SER A 840 5.93 -4.00 30.58
CA SER A 840 6.82 -3.42 31.59
C SER A 840 6.18 -3.42 32.99
N ALA A 841 6.99 -3.13 34.01
CA ALA A 841 6.52 -2.99 35.38
C ALA A 841 5.48 -1.86 35.52
N GLU A 842 5.70 -0.74 34.81
CA GLU A 842 4.83 0.43 34.78
C GLU A 842 3.48 0.10 34.13
N LEU A 843 3.50 -0.59 32.99
CA LEU A 843 2.27 -1.04 32.33
C LEU A 843 1.52 -2.02 33.23
N THR A 844 2.21 -2.99 33.84
CA THR A 844 1.61 -3.96 34.76
C THR A 844 0.89 -3.27 35.92
N ARG A 845 1.51 -2.23 36.50
CA ARG A 845 0.93 -1.42 37.57
C ARG A 845 -0.36 -0.72 37.15
N SER A 846 -0.46 -0.30 35.89
CA SER A 846 -1.65 0.36 35.34
C SER A 846 -2.72 -0.60 34.83
N ASN A 847 -2.34 -1.77 34.30
CA ASN A 847 -3.23 -2.71 33.64
C ASN A 847 -3.80 -3.76 34.60
N ALA A 848 -3.09 -4.14 35.66
CA ALA A 848 -3.63 -5.11 36.63
C ALA A 848 -4.98 -4.65 37.22
N PRO A 849 -5.16 -3.38 37.64
CA PRO A 849 -6.47 -2.88 38.06
C PRO A 849 -7.50 -2.75 36.92
N ARG A 850 -7.07 -2.48 35.68
CA ARG A 850 -7.97 -2.42 34.50
C ARG A 850 -8.56 -3.79 34.17
N SER A 851 -7.83 -4.88 34.43
CA SER A 851 -8.31 -6.22 34.10
C SER A 851 -9.62 -6.61 34.80
N VAL A 852 -9.88 -6.03 35.97
CA VAL A 852 -11.09 -6.31 36.77
C VAL A 852 -12.26 -5.35 36.50
N THR A 853 -12.08 -4.31 35.66
CA THR A 853 -13.17 -3.37 35.33
C THR A 853 -14.18 -3.97 34.35
N ALA A 854 -13.71 -4.66 33.31
CA ALA A 854 -14.55 -5.18 32.23
C ALA A 854 -14.80 -6.70 32.27
N LEU A 855 -14.07 -7.48 33.09
CA LEU A 855 -14.23 -8.95 33.24
C LEU A 855 -14.44 -9.70 31.90
N ASP A 856 -13.61 -9.39 30.91
CA ASP A 856 -13.62 -9.96 29.54
C ASP A 856 -14.91 -9.73 28.73
N ARG A 857 -15.73 -8.71 29.06
CA ARG A 857 -16.89 -8.27 28.26
C ARG A 857 -16.85 -6.77 28.00
N LEU A 858 -17.12 -6.36 26.76
CA LEU A 858 -17.08 -4.94 26.37
C LEU A 858 -18.50 -4.39 26.31
N VAL A 859 -18.85 -3.55 27.29
CA VAL A 859 -20.20 -2.97 27.41
C VAL A 859 -20.15 -1.45 27.30
N SER A 860 -19.31 -0.81 28.11
CA SER A 860 -19.13 0.64 28.11
C SER A 860 -18.15 1.08 27.02
N VAL A 861 -18.21 2.35 26.60
CA VAL A 861 -17.23 2.92 25.66
C VAL A 861 -15.81 2.76 26.20
N GLY A 862 -15.59 2.99 27.50
CA GLY A 862 -14.29 2.87 28.16
C GLY A 862 -13.76 1.43 28.16
N ASP A 863 -14.64 0.42 28.23
CA ASP A 863 -14.22 -0.99 28.26
C ASP A 863 -13.45 -1.37 27.00
N TYR A 864 -13.77 -0.77 25.84
CA TYR A 864 -13.04 -1.00 24.59
C TYR A 864 -11.61 -0.47 24.65
N ALA A 865 -11.38 0.68 25.30
CA ALA A 865 -10.03 1.22 25.49
C ALA A 865 -9.26 0.39 26.53
N ASP A 866 -9.89 0.06 27.66
CA ASP A 866 -9.24 -0.76 28.70
C ASP A 866 -8.87 -2.14 28.14
N PHE A 867 -9.78 -2.80 27.42
CA PHE A 867 -9.52 -4.09 26.77
C PHE A 867 -8.37 -3.99 25.76
N ALA A 868 -8.39 -2.98 24.89
CA ALA A 868 -7.32 -2.79 23.91
C ALA A 868 -5.97 -2.48 24.58
N ALA A 869 -5.94 -1.68 25.64
CA ALA A 869 -4.71 -1.38 26.40
C ALA A 869 -4.16 -2.61 27.14
N THR A 870 -5.03 -3.57 27.50
CA THR A 870 -4.63 -4.85 28.09
C THR A 870 -4.28 -5.94 27.06
N PHE A 871 -4.37 -5.65 25.77
CA PHE A 871 -4.08 -6.59 24.69
C PHE A 871 -2.58 -6.66 24.41
N ALA A 872 -2.01 -7.87 24.34
CA ALA A 872 -0.56 -8.03 24.11
C ALA A 872 -0.09 -7.30 22.83
N GLY A 873 0.95 -6.47 22.98
CA GLY A 873 1.53 -5.64 21.93
C GLY A 873 0.91 -4.26 21.74
N ILE A 874 -0.19 -3.96 22.43
CA ILE A 874 -0.75 -2.60 22.53
C ILE A 874 -0.28 -1.98 23.84
N GLY A 875 0.29 -0.78 23.76
CA GLY A 875 0.72 -0.04 24.95
C GLY A 875 -0.37 0.90 25.46
N LYS A 876 -1.11 1.53 24.53
CA LYS A 876 -2.10 2.57 24.86
C LYS A 876 -3.30 2.49 23.96
N ALA A 877 -4.46 2.80 24.54
CA ALA A 877 -5.70 2.89 23.80
C ALA A 877 -6.59 4.01 24.36
N SER A 878 -7.37 4.62 23.46
CA SER A 878 -8.41 5.61 23.75
C SER A 878 -9.64 5.25 22.93
N SER A 879 -10.83 5.41 23.50
CA SER A 879 -12.09 5.17 22.82
C SER A 879 -13.04 6.35 22.98
N ALA A 880 -13.75 6.66 21.91
CA ALA A 880 -14.84 7.64 21.95
C ALA A 880 -15.99 7.22 21.05
N LEU A 881 -17.20 7.45 21.53
CA LEU A 881 -18.40 7.32 20.70
C LEU A 881 -18.59 8.62 19.93
N LEU A 882 -18.39 8.55 18.62
CA LEU A 882 -18.48 9.68 17.71
C LEU A 882 -19.76 9.59 16.87
N TYR A 883 -20.29 10.76 16.50
CA TYR A 883 -21.42 10.85 15.58
C TYR A 883 -20.91 11.44 14.25
N ALA A 884 -20.64 10.56 13.28
CA ALA A 884 -20.19 10.94 11.95
C ALA A 884 -21.22 10.50 10.91
N GLY A 885 -21.65 11.43 10.05
CA GLY A 885 -22.60 11.13 8.96
C GLY A 885 -23.98 10.61 9.42
N GLY A 886 -24.45 11.02 10.61
CA GLY A 886 -25.76 10.61 11.15
C GLY A 886 -25.81 9.23 11.79
N SER A 887 -24.68 8.52 11.91
CA SER A 887 -24.58 7.23 12.60
C SER A 887 -23.59 7.28 13.76
N ALA A 888 -23.89 6.54 14.82
CA ALA A 888 -22.96 6.34 15.92
C ALA A 888 -21.82 5.41 15.49
N LEU A 889 -20.58 5.85 15.71
CA LEU A 889 -19.34 5.16 15.38
C LEU A 889 -18.47 5.12 16.64
N LEU A 890 -18.11 3.93 17.11
CA LEU A 890 -17.11 3.82 18.17
C LEU A 890 -15.72 3.90 17.53
N GLN A 891 -15.00 4.99 17.76
CA GLN A 891 -13.61 5.10 17.36
C GLN A 891 -12.72 4.59 18.50
N LEU A 892 -11.77 3.72 18.15
CA LEU A 892 -10.76 3.18 19.05
C LEU A 892 -9.39 3.50 18.46
N THR A 893 -8.67 4.39 19.13
CA THR A 893 -7.31 4.79 18.78
C THR A 893 -6.31 4.00 19.60
N ILE A 894 -5.33 3.39 18.95
CA ILE A 894 -4.29 2.54 19.57
C ILE A 894 -2.87 3.04 19.28
N ALA A 895 -1.96 2.73 20.21
CA ALA A 895 -0.52 2.84 20.05
C ALA A 895 0.16 1.56 20.53
N GLY A 896 1.17 1.08 19.80
CA GLY A 896 1.96 -0.08 20.20
C GLY A 896 2.77 0.17 21.48
N VAL A 897 3.22 -0.90 22.12
CA VAL A 897 4.24 -0.81 23.18
C VAL A 897 5.49 -0.17 22.57
N ASP A 898 6.10 0.79 23.26
CA ASP A 898 7.25 1.58 22.78
C ASP A 898 7.06 2.23 21.39
N ASP A 899 5.82 2.56 21.02
CA ASP A 899 5.44 3.12 19.71
C ASP A 899 5.80 2.24 18.50
N VAL A 900 5.86 0.91 18.71
CA VAL A 900 6.05 -0.05 17.62
C VAL A 900 5.02 0.17 16.51
N PRO A 901 5.41 0.14 15.22
CA PRO A 901 4.48 0.27 14.10
C PRO A 901 3.50 -0.90 14.05
N ILE A 902 2.22 -0.58 13.87
CA ILE A 902 1.13 -1.55 13.73
C ILE A 902 0.47 -1.32 12.36
N ASP A 903 0.79 -2.16 11.38
CA ASP A 903 0.15 -2.08 10.08
C ASP A 903 -1.24 -2.71 10.13
N ALA A 904 -2.20 -2.14 9.38
CA ALA A 904 -3.57 -2.67 9.32
C ALA A 904 -3.66 -4.11 8.78
N GLY A 905 -2.63 -4.55 8.03
CA GLY A 905 -2.47 -5.92 7.54
C GLY A 905 -1.79 -6.89 8.50
N SER A 906 -1.25 -6.42 9.64
CA SER A 906 -0.57 -7.28 10.61
C SER A 906 -1.53 -8.22 11.35
N ASP A 907 -1.02 -9.35 11.87
CA ASP A 907 -1.84 -10.26 12.66
C ASP A 907 -2.30 -9.62 13.96
N LEU A 908 -1.47 -8.78 14.58
CA LEU A 908 -1.81 -8.01 15.78
C LEU A 908 -3.08 -7.19 15.55
N PHE A 909 -3.11 -6.37 14.50
CA PHE A 909 -4.26 -5.53 14.17
C PHE A 909 -5.51 -6.34 13.84
N ARG A 910 -5.36 -7.40 13.01
CA ARG A 910 -6.48 -8.26 12.61
C ARG A 910 -7.08 -9.04 13.78
N ASN A 911 -6.23 -9.56 14.67
CA ASN A 911 -6.67 -10.33 15.84
C ASN A 911 -7.27 -9.43 16.91
N LEU A 912 -6.74 -8.22 17.14
CA LEU A 912 -7.38 -7.24 18.01
C LEU A 912 -8.78 -6.88 17.47
N ARG A 913 -8.90 -6.53 16.19
CA ARG A 913 -10.21 -6.26 15.57
C ARG A 913 -11.18 -7.42 15.73
N ARG A 914 -10.71 -8.66 15.57
CA ARG A 914 -11.53 -9.86 15.76
C ARG A 914 -11.94 -10.04 17.23
N ALA A 915 -11.04 -9.80 18.18
CA ALA A 915 -11.33 -9.89 19.61
C ALA A 915 -12.39 -8.87 20.02
N LEU A 916 -12.32 -7.63 19.54
CA LEU A 916 -13.33 -6.59 19.80
C LEU A 916 -14.74 -7.00 19.34
N VAL A 917 -14.84 -7.76 18.24
CA VAL A 917 -16.13 -8.30 17.74
C VAL A 917 -16.60 -9.51 18.54
N ILE A 918 -15.69 -10.36 19.03
CA ILE A 918 -16.02 -11.55 19.82
C ILE A 918 -16.49 -11.18 21.23
N TYR A 919 -15.83 -10.22 21.88
CA TYR A 919 -16.05 -9.85 23.27
C TYR A 919 -16.93 -8.61 23.45
N GLY A 920 -17.18 -7.85 22.39
CA GLY A 920 -18.08 -6.69 22.37
C GLY A 920 -19.37 -6.91 21.59
N ASP A 921 -20.09 -5.82 21.32
CA ASP A 921 -21.33 -5.85 20.53
C ASP A 921 -21.03 -5.99 19.01
N PRO A 922 -21.46 -7.09 18.35
CA PRO A 922 -21.26 -7.28 16.91
C PRO A 922 -22.01 -6.27 16.02
N GLN A 923 -23.04 -5.59 16.54
CA GLN A 923 -23.80 -4.57 15.82
C GLN A 923 -23.14 -3.19 15.89
N LEU A 924 -22.26 -2.97 16.87
CA LEU A 924 -21.55 -1.72 17.03
C LEU A 924 -20.47 -1.59 15.94
N ARG A 925 -20.51 -0.48 15.20
CA ARG A 925 -19.46 -0.15 14.23
C ARG A 925 -18.24 0.35 14.99
N VAL A 926 -17.21 -0.47 15.07
CA VAL A 926 -15.92 -0.11 15.66
C VAL A 926 -14.93 0.26 14.56
N ASN A 927 -14.39 1.47 14.62
CA ASN A 927 -13.31 1.95 13.77
C ASN A 927 -12.00 1.92 14.56
N LEU A 928 -11.13 0.96 14.25
CA LEU A 928 -9.81 0.81 14.86
C LEU A 928 -8.77 1.58 14.04
N VAL A 929 -8.05 2.51 14.67
CA VAL A 929 -7.07 3.37 14.00
C VAL A 929 -5.83 3.58 14.87
N ALA A 930 -4.69 3.90 14.24
CA ALA A 930 -3.48 4.28 14.95
C ALA A 930 -3.54 5.74 15.41
N ARG A 931 -2.80 6.06 16.47
CA ARG A 931 -2.67 7.39 17.06
C ARG A 931 -2.08 8.44 16.11
N GLU A 932 -2.56 9.68 16.25
CA GLU A 932 -1.95 10.87 15.63
C GLU A 932 -0.72 11.30 16.44
N ALA A 933 0.45 11.42 15.81
CA ALA A 933 1.67 11.87 16.50
C ALA A 933 1.75 13.39 16.55
N LEU A 934 2.15 13.93 17.70
CA LEU A 934 2.60 15.31 17.86
C LEU A 934 4.02 15.31 18.44
N ALA A 935 4.92 16.08 17.81
CA ALA A 935 6.28 16.25 18.30
C ALA A 935 6.34 17.41 19.30
N LEU A 936 6.77 17.16 20.53
CA LEU A 936 7.07 18.20 21.50
C LEU A 936 8.45 18.81 21.23
N VAL A 937 8.52 20.14 21.28
CA VAL A 937 9.78 20.89 21.18
C VAL A 937 9.89 21.85 22.35
N LEU A 938 11.09 21.90 22.94
CA LEU A 938 11.38 22.71 24.10
C LEU A 938 12.75 23.39 23.99
N SER A 939 12.80 24.65 24.40
CA SER A 939 14.03 25.38 24.68
C SER A 939 13.96 25.99 26.07
N ALA A 940 14.92 25.67 26.93
CA ALA A 940 15.00 26.17 28.30
C ALA A 940 16.42 26.57 28.68
N ASN A 941 16.51 27.63 29.47
CA ASN A 941 17.73 28.06 30.13
C ASN A 941 17.71 27.57 31.57
N VAL A 942 18.72 26.79 31.95
CA VAL A 942 18.82 26.15 33.26
C VAL A 942 20.01 26.75 34.00
N LYS A 943 19.76 27.30 35.19
CA LYS A 943 20.83 27.72 36.07
C LYS A 943 21.21 26.57 37.00
N VAL A 944 22.48 26.21 36.97
CA VAL A 944 23.05 25.17 37.84
C VAL A 944 23.54 25.79 39.14
N SER A 945 23.35 25.07 40.25
CA SER A 945 23.89 25.44 41.57
C SER A 945 25.41 25.43 41.54
N ALA A 946 26.06 26.33 42.29
CA ALA A 946 27.51 26.56 42.23
C ALA A 946 28.37 25.30 42.50
N ASP A 947 27.82 24.31 43.19
CA ASP A 947 28.51 23.06 43.55
C ASP A 947 28.39 21.95 42.48
N TYR A 948 27.63 22.18 41.40
CA TYR A 948 27.34 21.19 40.36
C TYR A 948 27.90 21.61 38.99
N ASP A 949 28.29 20.63 38.17
CA ASP A 949 28.80 20.84 36.81
C ASP A 949 27.69 20.59 35.76
N TRP A 950 27.58 21.47 34.77
CA TRP A 950 26.65 21.34 33.64
C TRP A 950 26.75 19.99 32.94
N THR A 951 27.95 19.45 32.79
CA THR A 951 28.21 18.17 32.12
C THR A 951 27.56 16.96 32.82
N LEU A 952 27.23 17.08 34.10
CA LEU A 952 26.51 16.07 34.87
C LEU A 952 25.01 16.38 34.98
N VAL A 953 24.66 17.66 35.09
CA VAL A 953 23.27 18.10 35.29
C VAL A 953 22.46 18.06 34.00
N GLU A 954 23.00 18.49 32.86
CA GLU A 954 22.29 18.51 31.57
C GLU A 954 21.80 17.10 31.16
N PRO A 955 22.64 16.05 31.19
CA PRO A 955 22.18 14.71 30.85
C PRO A 955 21.12 14.20 31.82
N ALA A 956 21.22 14.57 33.10
CA ALA A 956 20.24 14.19 34.13
C ALA A 956 18.89 14.88 33.91
N VAL A 957 18.88 16.17 33.56
CA VAL A 957 17.66 16.92 33.20
C VAL A 957 17.04 16.35 31.93
N ARG A 958 17.86 16.08 30.90
CA ARG A 958 17.40 15.45 29.65
C ARG A 958 16.77 14.08 29.92
N ALA A 959 17.42 13.23 30.71
CA ALA A 959 16.89 11.91 31.08
C ALA A 959 15.58 12.03 31.88
N ALA A 960 15.48 12.99 32.80
CA ALA A 960 14.25 13.23 33.57
C ALA A 960 13.08 13.67 32.67
N LEU A 961 13.33 14.56 31.70
CA LEU A 961 12.34 15.00 30.72
C LEU A 961 11.91 13.87 29.78
N LEU A 962 12.87 13.08 29.27
CA LEU A 962 12.55 11.91 28.45
C LEU A 962 11.81 10.82 29.25
N GLY A 963 12.06 10.70 30.55
CA GLY A 963 11.32 9.78 31.42
C GLY A 963 9.88 10.24 31.70
N ALA A 964 9.67 11.52 31.99
CA ALA A 964 8.36 12.06 32.40
C ALA A 964 7.47 12.53 31.24
N CYS A 965 8.08 12.92 30.11
CA CYS A 965 7.41 13.42 28.91
C CYS A 965 7.86 12.69 27.63
N GLY A 966 8.49 11.52 27.77
CA GLY A 966 8.72 10.58 26.67
C GLY A 966 7.46 9.76 26.38
N PHE A 967 7.58 8.81 25.45
CA PHE A 967 6.43 8.03 24.99
C PHE A 967 5.69 7.42 26.19
N ASP A 968 6.30 6.53 26.98
CA ASP A 968 5.61 5.73 28.00
C ASP A 968 4.77 6.53 29.02
N ALA A 969 5.27 7.67 29.49
CA ALA A 969 4.60 8.48 30.50
C ALA A 969 3.38 9.25 29.96
N MET A 970 3.37 9.58 28.67
CA MET A 970 2.32 10.41 28.05
C MET A 970 1.06 9.60 27.73
N ALA A 971 -0.12 10.20 27.81
CA ALA A 971 -1.39 9.53 27.52
C ALA A 971 -2.07 10.09 26.25
N LEU A 972 -2.88 9.26 25.58
CA LEU A 972 -3.67 9.67 24.42
C LEU A 972 -4.71 10.72 24.83
N GLY A 973 -4.79 11.83 24.08
CA GLY A 973 -5.74 12.91 24.33
C GLY A 973 -5.51 13.67 25.65
N ALA A 974 -4.31 13.57 26.24
CA ALA A 974 -3.99 14.23 27.51
C ALA A 974 -3.09 15.45 27.29
N ASP A 975 -3.58 16.62 27.72
CA ASP A 975 -2.84 17.89 27.68
C ASP A 975 -1.52 17.81 28.47
N VAL A 976 -0.50 18.55 28.00
CA VAL A 976 0.81 18.63 28.67
C VAL A 976 0.93 19.98 29.39
N PRO A 977 0.79 20.04 30.73
CA PRO A 977 0.90 21.29 31.46
C PRO A 977 2.35 21.72 31.60
N THR A 978 2.63 22.98 31.25
CA THR A 978 3.98 23.57 31.26
C THR A 978 4.59 23.57 32.66
N SER A 979 3.75 23.75 33.69
CA SER A 979 4.17 23.66 35.09
C SER A 979 4.70 22.27 35.47
N ALA A 980 4.18 21.20 34.87
CA ALA A 980 4.69 19.86 35.13
C ALA A 980 6.07 19.66 34.51
N VAL A 981 6.28 20.16 33.29
CA VAL A 981 7.59 20.10 32.62
C VAL A 981 8.65 20.88 33.40
N ILE A 982 8.31 22.09 33.88
CA ILE A 982 9.18 22.89 34.75
C ILE A 982 9.46 22.14 36.07
N ALA A 983 8.44 21.56 36.69
CA ALA A 983 8.61 20.81 37.94
C ALA A 983 9.53 19.59 37.77
N VAL A 984 9.47 18.90 36.64
CA VAL A 984 10.38 17.76 36.33
C VAL A 984 11.83 18.25 36.24
N MET A 985 12.09 19.36 35.55
CA MET A 985 13.43 19.92 35.44
C MET A 985 13.95 20.42 36.79
N ALA A 986 13.12 21.16 37.54
CA ALA A 986 13.49 21.72 38.84
C ALA A 986 13.68 20.66 39.94
N ALA A 987 13.11 19.46 39.78
CA ALA A 987 13.30 18.36 40.73
C ALA A 987 14.69 17.69 40.62
N VAL A 988 15.46 17.96 39.55
CA VAL A 988 16.79 17.38 39.37
C VAL A 988 17.78 18.02 40.35
N PRO A 989 18.50 17.23 41.17
CA PRO A 989 19.51 17.76 42.07
C PRO A 989 20.58 18.56 41.32
N GLY A 990 20.81 19.79 41.76
CA GLY A 990 21.78 20.71 41.15
C GLY A 990 21.16 21.80 40.28
N VAL A 991 19.85 21.78 40.02
CA VAL A 991 19.13 22.86 39.34
C VAL A 991 18.68 23.93 40.36
N ASP A 992 19.06 25.19 40.14
CA ASP A 992 18.68 26.34 40.99
C ASP A 992 17.35 26.94 40.51
N TYR A 993 17.28 27.31 39.22
CA TYR A 993 16.03 27.67 38.56
C TYR A 993 16.03 27.30 37.08
N VAL A 994 14.83 27.27 36.50
CA VAL A 994 14.59 26.99 35.09
C VAL A 994 13.80 28.14 34.49
N ASP A 995 14.29 28.69 33.39
CA ASP A 995 13.58 29.63 32.55
C ASP A 995 13.22 28.95 31.23
N LEU A 996 11.93 28.97 30.87
CA LEU A 996 11.40 28.22 29.74
C LEU A 996 11.04 29.18 28.61
N ASP A 997 11.88 29.24 27.58
CA ASP A 997 11.72 30.15 26.46
C ASP A 997 10.65 29.67 25.48
N ILE A 998 10.75 28.40 25.07
CA ILE A 998 9.87 27.80 24.07
C ILE A 998 9.36 26.47 24.58
N PHE A 999 8.04 26.29 24.54
CA PHE A 999 7.41 25.00 24.74
C PHE A 999 6.15 24.92 23.89
N ARG A 1000 6.19 24.10 22.84
CA ARG A 1000 5.11 23.97 21.87
C ARG A 1000 5.18 22.62 21.15
N THR A 1001 4.13 22.30 20.41
CA THR A 1001 4.15 21.23 19.41
C THR A 1001 4.56 21.80 18.06
N LEU A 1002 5.27 21.01 17.26
CA LEU A 1002 5.40 21.27 15.83
C LEU A 1002 4.17 20.70 15.13
N GLU A 1003 3.40 21.57 14.49
CA GLU A 1003 2.28 21.13 13.68
C GLU A 1003 2.78 20.52 12.37
N ALA A 1004 1.92 19.71 11.78
CA ALA A 1004 2.16 19.04 10.51
C ALA A 1004 2.71 20.01 9.43
N ALA A 1005 2.07 21.17 9.28
CA ALA A 1005 2.44 22.22 8.33
C ALA A 1005 3.82 22.85 8.60
N GLU A 1006 4.25 22.94 9.86
CA GLU A 1006 5.58 23.48 10.20
C GLU A 1006 6.68 22.46 9.90
N LEU A 1007 6.40 21.17 10.13
CA LEU A 1007 7.32 20.09 9.77
C LEU A 1007 7.53 20.03 8.26
N THR A 1008 6.46 20.15 7.47
CA THR A 1008 6.57 20.17 6.00
C THR A 1008 7.19 21.45 5.47
N ALA A 1009 6.93 22.61 6.10
CA ALA A 1009 7.64 23.85 5.77
C ALA A 1009 9.15 23.72 6.02
N GLY A 1010 9.56 23.17 7.18
CA GLY A 1010 10.98 22.94 7.46
C GLY A 1010 11.65 21.97 6.47
N VAL A 1011 10.92 20.95 5.99
CA VAL A 1011 11.39 20.06 4.91
C VAL A 1011 11.44 20.78 3.57
N ALA A 1012 10.51 21.68 3.27
CA ALA A 1012 10.52 22.49 2.06
C ALA A 1012 11.72 23.45 2.02
N ASP A 1013 12.11 24.01 3.16
CA ASP A 1013 13.30 24.86 3.30
C ASP A 1013 14.59 24.09 2.98
N LEU A 1014 14.67 22.79 3.33
CA LEU A 1014 15.80 21.92 2.95
C LEU A 1014 15.91 21.71 1.43
N ALA A 1015 14.79 21.79 0.70
CA ALA A 1015 14.73 21.58 -0.74
C ALA A 1015 15.09 22.85 -1.56
N GLY A 1016 15.57 23.91 -0.92
CA GLY A 1016 15.96 25.17 -1.58
C GLY A 1016 14.80 26.10 -1.92
N GLY A 1017 13.62 25.89 -1.31
CA GLY A 1017 12.53 26.86 -1.36
C GLY A 1017 12.94 28.18 -0.70
N PRO A 1018 12.27 29.31 -1.01
CA PRO A 1018 12.42 30.52 -0.21
C PRO A 1018 12.12 30.14 1.25
N PRO A 1019 12.98 30.52 2.23
CA PRO A 1019 12.74 30.19 3.62
C PRO A 1019 11.32 30.60 3.93
N SER A 1020 10.54 29.65 4.45
CA SER A 1020 9.15 29.90 4.75
C SER A 1020 9.07 31.19 5.59
N ASN A 1021 8.37 32.21 5.07
CA ASN A 1021 8.03 33.42 5.83
C ASN A 1021 7.06 33.12 6.99
N LEU A 1022 6.81 31.83 7.26
CA LEU A 1022 6.73 31.33 8.61
C LEU A 1022 8.07 31.65 9.33
N ALA A 1023 8.30 32.95 9.58
CA ALA A 1023 8.72 33.31 10.91
C ALA A 1023 7.90 32.40 11.85
N PRO A 1024 8.50 31.77 12.88
CA PRO A 1024 7.70 31.10 13.89
C PRO A 1024 6.51 32.01 14.14
N GLN A 1025 5.28 31.50 14.20
CA GLN A 1025 4.15 32.35 14.54
C GLN A 1025 4.35 32.91 15.96
N THR A 1026 5.31 33.82 16.18
CA THR A 1026 5.13 35.24 16.47
C THR A 1026 3.82 35.78 15.92
N GLY A 1027 2.70 35.12 16.26
CA GLY A 1027 1.47 35.86 16.48
C GLY A 1027 1.86 36.96 17.45
N ASN A 1028 1.80 38.21 16.96
CA ASN A 1028 1.92 39.45 17.71
C ASN A 1028 2.33 39.28 19.19
N GLY A 1029 3.64 39.31 19.46
CA GLY A 1029 4.13 39.43 20.84
C GLY A 1029 5.49 38.82 21.10
N MET A 1030 6.57 39.57 20.85
CA MET A 1030 7.71 39.48 21.78
C MET A 1030 7.23 40.02 23.14
N SER A 1031 6.71 39.10 23.98
CA SER A 1031 6.60 39.15 25.46
C SER A 1031 5.53 38.15 25.97
N GLY A 1032 5.29 37.04 25.29
CA GLY A 1032 4.29 36.06 25.72
C GLY A 1032 4.93 34.95 26.53
N LEU A 1033 4.53 34.78 27.80
CA LEU A 1033 4.88 33.58 28.57
C LEU A 1033 4.58 32.31 27.75
N PRO A 1034 5.34 31.22 27.93
CA PRO A 1034 5.01 29.93 27.33
C PRO A 1034 3.55 29.57 27.65
N PRO A 1035 2.86 28.85 26.73
CA PRO A 1035 1.46 28.51 26.94
C PRO A 1035 1.30 27.79 28.27
N ARG A 1036 0.18 27.97 28.98
CA ARG A 1036 -0.01 27.29 30.29
C ARG A 1036 -0.01 25.76 30.15
N ARG A 1037 -0.44 25.26 28.99
CA ARG A 1037 -0.43 23.85 28.60
C ARG A 1037 -0.43 23.72 27.09
N ILE A 1038 0.11 22.62 26.59
CA ILE A 1038 -0.08 22.16 25.22
C ILE A 1038 -1.37 21.34 25.18
N ALA A 1039 -2.29 21.73 24.32
CA ALA A 1039 -3.56 21.02 24.13
C ALA A 1039 -3.34 19.78 23.25
N VAL A 1040 -3.81 18.62 23.68
CA VAL A 1040 -3.72 17.36 22.95
C VAL A 1040 -5.13 16.83 22.75
N ALA A 1041 -5.57 16.70 21.50
CA ALA A 1041 -6.96 16.40 21.21
C ALA A 1041 -7.30 14.91 21.41
N PRO A 1042 -8.44 14.57 22.05
CA PRO A 1042 -8.96 13.21 22.05
C PRO A 1042 -9.54 12.84 20.67
N ASP A 1043 -10.05 11.61 20.55
CA ASP A 1043 -10.84 11.18 19.39
C ASP A 1043 -11.97 12.17 19.11
N ARG A 1044 -12.08 12.63 17.86
CA ARG A 1044 -12.94 13.76 17.51
C ARG A 1044 -13.48 13.66 16.10
N VAL A 1045 -14.49 14.47 15.77
CA VAL A 1045 -15.01 14.62 14.41
C VAL A 1045 -14.76 16.05 13.94
N GLU A 1046 -14.02 16.20 12.85
CA GLU A 1046 -13.77 17.50 12.21
C GLU A 1046 -14.24 17.43 10.75
N GLY A 1047 -15.03 18.42 10.32
CA GLY A 1047 -15.58 18.43 8.95
C GLY A 1047 -16.40 17.19 8.58
N GLY A 1048 -16.96 16.47 9.56
CA GLY A 1048 -17.70 15.22 9.35
C GLY A 1048 -16.81 13.97 9.23
N VAL A 1049 -15.48 14.11 9.32
CA VAL A 1049 -14.52 13.01 9.28
C VAL A 1049 -14.05 12.69 10.70
N PRO A 1050 -14.10 11.41 11.14
CA PRO A 1050 -13.53 11.00 12.42
C PRO A 1050 -12.00 11.04 12.37
N LEU A 1051 -11.36 11.72 13.34
CA LEU A 1051 -9.92 11.85 13.51
C LEU A 1051 -9.47 11.12 14.78
N PRO A 1052 -8.32 10.41 14.74
CA PRO A 1052 -7.78 9.69 15.90
C PRO A 1052 -7.37 10.63 17.03
N ALA A 1053 -7.29 10.08 18.25
CA ALA A 1053 -6.68 10.77 19.38
C ALA A 1053 -5.20 11.08 19.12
N GLN A 1054 -4.76 12.24 19.58
CA GLN A 1054 -3.39 12.70 19.50
C GLN A 1054 -2.55 12.19 20.68
N LEU A 1055 -1.25 12.01 20.44
CA LEU A 1055 -0.24 11.74 21.45
C LEU A 1055 0.95 12.69 21.24
N ALA A 1056 1.30 13.46 22.27
CA ALA A 1056 2.44 14.37 22.24
C ALA A 1056 3.56 13.87 23.16
N TRP A 1057 4.79 13.75 22.65
CA TRP A 1057 5.97 13.36 23.45
C TRP A 1057 7.28 13.91 22.87
N PHE A 1058 8.35 13.88 23.68
CA PHE A 1058 9.71 14.20 23.22
C PHE A 1058 10.35 13.02 22.49
N GLN A 1059 10.93 13.28 21.32
CA GLN A 1059 11.57 12.26 20.50
C GLN A 1059 13.02 12.04 20.95
N ALA A 1060 13.28 10.93 21.65
CA ALA A 1060 14.64 10.58 22.07
C ALA A 1060 15.62 10.43 20.89
N ALA A 1061 15.13 10.03 19.71
CA ALA A 1061 15.93 9.90 18.49
C ALA A 1061 16.32 11.23 17.85
N VAL A 1062 15.69 12.35 18.25
CA VAL A 1062 15.94 13.70 17.72
C VAL A 1062 16.35 14.60 18.89
N PRO A 1063 17.62 14.53 19.34
CA PRO A 1063 18.07 15.25 20.53
C PRO A 1063 17.91 16.77 20.43
N ASP A 1064 17.98 17.32 19.21
CA ASP A 1064 17.85 18.75 18.92
C ASP A 1064 16.41 19.28 19.09
N SER A 1065 15.42 18.39 19.29
CA SER A 1065 14.06 18.80 19.70
C SER A 1065 14.01 19.33 21.14
N LEU A 1066 15.06 19.09 21.92
CA LEU A 1066 15.18 19.48 23.33
C LEU A 1066 16.50 20.24 23.53
N ILE A 1067 16.39 21.57 23.55
CA ILE A 1067 17.50 22.51 23.66
C ILE A 1067 17.60 22.98 25.12
N LEU A 1068 18.70 22.64 25.77
CA LEU A 1068 19.01 23.06 27.14
C LEU A 1068 20.26 23.94 27.10
N ASN A 1069 20.15 25.16 27.63
CA ASN A 1069 21.25 26.10 27.71
C ASN A 1069 21.62 26.36 29.18
N GLU A 1070 22.92 26.48 29.45
CA GLU A 1070 23.41 26.89 30.76
C GLU A 1070 23.30 28.41 30.92
N VAL A 1071 22.63 28.87 31.98
CA VAL A 1071 22.69 30.29 32.37
C VAL A 1071 24.00 30.54 33.10
N ARG A 1072 24.96 31.15 32.39
CA ARG A 1072 26.19 31.62 33.01
C ARG A 1072 25.96 32.99 33.67
N PRO A 1073 26.50 33.21 34.88
CA PRO A 1073 26.36 34.48 35.59
C PRO A 1073 27.00 35.68 34.88
#